data_AF-A0A2Z5JT71-F1
#
_entry.id   AF-A0A2Z5JT71-F1
#
_cell.length_a   1.000
_cell.length_b   1.000
_cell.length_c   1.000
_cell.angle_alpha   90.00
_cell.angle_beta   90.00
_cell.angle_gamma   90.00
#
_symmetry.space_group_name_H-M   'P 1'
#
loop_
_entity.id
_entity.type
_entity.pdbx_description
1 polymer ?
#
loop_
_entity_poly.entity_id
_entity_poly.type
_entity_poly.pdbx_seq_one_letter_code
_entity_poly.pdbx_strand_id
1 'polypeptide(L)'
;MRRTRAIGRIPVRDVRPAVESGNRPAKAVVGETFEVTATVFREGHDAVAANVVLKDPEGRPGPWTPMRELAPGSDRWGAEVTADAVGRWTYRVEAWSDPVATWRHTAGIKVPAGIDPGLVLEEGADLYERAAAGVPKEAGRAVLLAAAEALRDDTLSPAARLAAALTPEVDAVLARHPLRDLVTTSEPLPLLVERERALYGSWYEFFPRSEGTPERPHGTFRTAARRLPEIAAMGFDVVYLPPIHPIGTTFRKGRNNTLSPGPDDVGVPWAIGSPEGGHDAVHPDLGTLEDFTWFVDQARELGLEIALDFALQCSPDHPWVQKHPEWFHHRPDGTIAYAENPPKKYQDIYPIAFDADMDGLVAETLRVLRHWMDCGVRIFRVDNPHTKPVVFWERVIADINRTDPDVIFLAEAFTRPAMMHTLAQIGFQQSYTYFTWRNTKEELTEYLTELSGEAASYMRPNFFPNTPDILHAYLQRGGRPAFEVRAVLAATLSPTWGIYSGYELCENTPLREGSEEYLDSEKYQLRPRDWEAAAREGRTIAPLLTRLNTIRREHPALRRLRNLRFHHTDNDALIAYSKRTGSDVVLVVANLDPHHAQEATVSLDMPQLGLDWHASVPVRDELTGETYHWGRSNYVRLEPGRAPAHVFHVQSPPAAQGNGGAGTS
;
A
#
# COMPACT_ATOMS: atom_id res chain seq x y z
N MET A 1 -1.14 12.96 32.33
CA MET A 1 -2.23 11.96 32.45
C MET A 1 -3.46 12.46 31.71
N ARG A 2 -3.76 11.93 30.51
CA ARG A 2 -5.10 12.13 29.91
C ARG A 2 -6.10 11.43 30.84
N ARG A 3 -7.09 12.16 31.37
CA ARG A 3 -8.18 11.57 32.17
C ARG A 3 -8.83 10.45 31.36
N THR A 4 -9.00 9.27 31.94
CA THR A 4 -9.85 8.21 31.37
C THR A 4 -11.24 8.80 31.18
N ARG A 5 -11.70 8.92 29.93
CA ARG A 5 -13.02 9.48 29.64
C ARG A 5 -14.11 8.51 30.09
N ALA A 6 -15.21 9.07 30.57
CA ALA A 6 -16.40 8.30 30.94
C ALA A 6 -17.04 7.69 29.68
N ILE A 7 -17.60 6.48 29.83
CA ILE A 7 -18.37 5.81 28.78
C ILE A 7 -19.68 6.60 28.55
N GLY A 8 -20.04 6.80 27.28
CA GLY A 8 -21.27 7.51 26.90
C GLY A 8 -22.55 6.67 27.09
N ARG A 9 -23.71 7.23 26.74
CA ARG A 9 -25.02 6.59 26.99
C ARG A 9 -25.19 5.30 26.20
N ILE A 10 -24.75 5.27 24.95
CA ILE A 10 -24.61 4.08 24.12
C ILE A 10 -23.10 3.84 23.95
N PRO A 11 -22.53 2.80 24.60
CA PRO A 11 -21.11 2.50 24.49
C PRO A 11 -20.60 2.41 23.03
N VAL A 12 -19.63 3.26 22.70
CA VAL A 12 -18.81 3.18 21.48
C VAL A 12 -17.36 3.06 21.91
N ARG A 13 -16.73 1.92 21.61
CA ARG A 13 -15.39 1.58 22.10
C ARG A 13 -14.49 1.08 20.99
N ASP A 14 -13.18 1.20 21.19
CA ASP A 14 -12.15 0.62 20.32
C ASP A 14 -12.38 0.91 18.82
N VAL A 15 -12.59 2.20 18.49
CA VAL A 15 -12.72 2.62 17.10
C VAL A 15 -11.40 2.37 16.38
N ARG A 16 -11.45 1.65 15.26
CA ARG A 16 -10.31 1.30 14.41
C ARG A 16 -10.55 1.74 12.96
N PRO A 17 -9.48 2.00 12.18
CA PRO A 17 -8.07 1.95 12.57
C PRO A 17 -7.71 3.02 13.62
N ALA A 18 -6.66 2.80 14.41
CA ALA A 18 -6.15 3.81 15.35
C ALA A 18 -4.64 3.59 15.54
N VAL A 19 -3.84 4.58 15.15
CA VAL A 19 -2.37 4.48 15.22
C VAL A 19 -1.89 5.21 16.47
N GLU A 20 -1.07 4.55 17.29
CA GLU A 20 -0.59 5.10 18.57
C GLU A 20 -1.73 5.66 19.44
N SER A 21 -2.81 4.88 19.58
CA SER A 21 -4.04 5.28 20.31
C SER A 21 -4.68 6.58 19.79
N GLY A 22 -4.53 6.85 18.49
CA GLY A 22 -5.05 8.05 17.82
C GLY A 22 -4.12 9.26 17.89
N ASN A 23 -2.91 9.12 18.42
CA ASN A 23 -1.91 10.20 18.43
C ASN A 23 -1.20 10.37 17.08
N ARG A 24 -1.34 9.38 16.18
CA ARG A 24 -0.88 9.46 14.78
C ARG A 24 -2.04 9.21 13.83
N PRO A 25 -2.02 9.82 12.63
CA PRO A 25 -3.02 9.54 11.61
C PRO A 25 -2.93 8.09 11.14
N ALA A 26 -4.09 7.44 11.00
CA ALA A 26 -4.19 6.33 10.06
C ALA A 26 -3.94 6.85 8.63
N LYS A 27 -3.60 5.98 7.70
CA LYS A 27 -3.25 6.33 6.33
C LYS A 27 -4.21 5.71 5.32
N ALA A 28 -4.45 6.48 4.27
CA ALA A 28 -5.07 6.02 3.03
C ALA A 28 -4.46 6.78 1.85
N VAL A 29 -4.84 6.42 0.63
CA VAL A 29 -4.69 7.27 -0.56
C VAL A 29 -6.04 7.64 -1.15
N VAL A 30 -6.07 8.65 -2.01
CA VAL A 30 -7.30 9.05 -2.72
C VAL A 30 -7.94 7.85 -3.44
N GLY A 31 -9.24 7.67 -3.24
CA GLY A 31 -10.05 6.58 -3.79
C GLY A 31 -9.82 5.20 -3.14
N GLU A 32 -8.98 5.09 -2.10
CA GLU A 32 -8.81 3.83 -1.36
C GLU A 32 -9.97 3.60 -0.38
N THR A 33 -10.58 2.42 -0.46
CA THR A 33 -11.61 1.96 0.47
C THR A 33 -10.99 1.19 1.63
N PHE A 34 -11.43 1.48 2.86
CA PHE A 34 -11.07 0.70 4.05
C PHE A 34 -12.21 0.63 5.05
N GLU A 35 -12.16 -0.37 5.95
CA GLU A 35 -13.19 -0.57 6.97
C GLU A 35 -12.87 0.22 8.24
N VAL A 36 -13.82 1.04 8.69
CA VAL A 36 -13.84 1.62 10.04
C VAL A 36 -14.69 0.71 10.91
N THR A 37 -14.16 0.32 12.06
CA THR A 37 -14.84 -0.60 12.98
C THR A 37 -14.91 -0.05 14.40
N ALA A 38 -15.88 -0.49 15.18
CA ALA A 38 -16.00 -0.15 16.60
C ALA A 38 -16.77 -1.24 17.34
N THR A 39 -16.57 -1.33 18.65
CA THR A 39 -17.41 -2.14 19.53
C THR A 39 -18.59 -1.28 20.02
N VAL A 40 -19.81 -1.67 19.66
CA VAL A 40 -21.04 -0.93 19.91
C VAL A 40 -22.10 -1.84 20.50
N PHE A 41 -22.63 -1.45 21.67
CA PHE A 41 -23.66 -2.19 22.39
C PHE A 41 -24.42 -1.26 23.35
N ARG A 42 -25.43 -1.78 24.05
CA ARG A 42 -26.16 -1.08 25.11
C ARG A 42 -26.52 -2.01 26.27
N GLU A 43 -27.01 -1.44 27.36
CA GLU A 43 -27.70 -2.20 28.40
C GLU A 43 -29.09 -2.67 27.94
N GLY A 44 -29.58 -3.76 28.54
CA GLY A 44 -30.86 -4.36 28.19
C GLY A 44 -30.76 -5.26 26.97
N HIS A 45 -31.88 -5.42 26.26
CA HIS A 45 -32.03 -6.33 25.12
C HIS A 45 -32.46 -5.63 23.83
N ASP A 46 -32.58 -4.30 23.86
CA ASP A 46 -33.04 -3.53 22.71
C ASP A 46 -31.92 -3.40 21.66
N ALA A 47 -32.32 -3.23 20.40
CA ALA A 47 -31.39 -3.10 19.30
C ALA A 47 -30.58 -1.79 19.37
N VAL A 48 -29.39 -1.85 18.78
CA VAL A 48 -28.52 -0.70 18.53
C VAL A 48 -28.15 -0.65 17.06
N ALA A 49 -27.80 0.55 16.60
CA ALA A 49 -27.19 0.75 15.29
C ALA A 49 -26.13 1.84 15.37
N ALA A 50 -25.27 1.91 14.35
CA ALA A 50 -24.19 2.86 14.28
C ALA A 50 -23.95 3.36 12.85
N ASN A 51 -23.30 4.52 12.71
CA ASN A 51 -22.75 4.99 11.45
C ASN A 51 -21.35 5.58 11.64
N VAL A 52 -20.58 5.57 10.55
CA VAL A 52 -19.33 6.31 10.45
C VAL A 52 -19.65 7.72 9.97
N VAL A 53 -18.97 8.72 10.54
CA VAL A 53 -18.93 10.09 10.04
C VAL A 53 -17.49 10.39 9.64
N LEU A 54 -17.21 10.32 8.35
CA LEU A 54 -15.95 10.76 7.74
C LEU A 54 -16.06 12.25 7.41
N LYS A 55 -15.06 13.05 7.77
CA LYS A 55 -14.99 14.48 7.47
C LYS A 55 -13.75 14.81 6.68
N ASP A 56 -13.95 15.62 5.65
CA ASP A 56 -12.90 16.12 4.76
C ASP A 56 -12.01 17.19 5.43
N PRO A 57 -10.96 17.69 4.75
CA PRO A 57 -10.08 18.72 5.30
C PRO A 57 -10.77 20.02 5.69
N GLU A 58 -11.91 20.35 5.06
CA GLU A 58 -12.73 21.51 5.39
C GLU A 58 -13.75 21.23 6.52
N GLY A 59 -13.79 20.00 7.04
CA GLY A 59 -14.67 19.56 8.12
C GLY A 59 -16.09 19.21 7.68
N ARG A 60 -16.36 19.12 6.37
CA ARG A 60 -17.65 18.73 5.79
C ARG A 60 -17.82 17.22 5.94
N PRO A 61 -18.99 16.74 6.44
CA PRO A 61 -19.25 15.31 6.54
C PRO A 61 -19.50 14.69 5.16
N GLY A 62 -19.02 13.46 4.99
CA GLY A 62 -19.32 12.62 3.84
C GLY A 62 -20.75 12.08 3.82
N PRO A 63 -21.04 11.11 2.94
CA PRO A 63 -22.36 10.50 2.83
C PRO A 63 -22.76 9.74 4.11
N TRP A 64 -24.04 9.37 4.18
CA TRP A 64 -24.55 8.48 5.23
C TRP A 64 -23.94 7.08 5.08
N THR A 65 -23.22 6.64 6.12
CA THR A 65 -22.47 5.37 6.09
C THR A 65 -22.85 4.51 7.29
N PRO A 66 -23.98 3.77 7.24
CA PRO A 66 -24.41 2.90 8.32
C PRO A 66 -23.45 1.72 8.48
N MET A 67 -23.23 1.31 9.73
CA MET A 67 -22.44 0.13 10.08
C MET A 67 -23.35 -1.09 10.21
N ARG A 68 -22.76 -2.27 10.04
CA ARG A 68 -23.38 -3.56 10.34
C ARG A 68 -22.56 -4.30 11.39
N GLU A 69 -23.19 -5.17 12.17
CA GLU A 69 -22.44 -6.14 12.98
C GLU A 69 -21.68 -7.11 12.05
N LEU A 70 -20.38 -7.26 12.29
CA LEU A 70 -19.47 -8.02 11.42
C LEU A 70 -19.55 -9.52 11.66
N ALA A 71 -19.88 -9.92 12.89
CA ALA A 71 -20.13 -11.30 13.27
C ALA A 71 -21.24 -11.32 14.34
N PRO A 72 -22.25 -12.20 14.22
CA PRO A 72 -23.34 -12.26 15.19
C PRO A 72 -22.84 -12.46 16.63
N GLY A 73 -23.28 -11.59 17.55
CA GLY A 73 -22.95 -11.67 18.99
C GLY A 73 -21.54 -11.20 19.34
N SER A 74 -20.87 -10.50 18.42
CA SER A 74 -19.53 -9.95 18.66
C SER A 74 -19.56 -8.52 19.20
N ASP A 75 -20.69 -7.82 19.03
CA ASP A 75 -20.82 -6.38 19.21
C ASP A 75 -19.80 -5.58 18.40
N ARG A 76 -19.17 -6.20 17.38
CA ARG A 76 -18.20 -5.54 16.51
C ARG A 76 -18.91 -5.08 15.26
N TRP A 77 -18.98 -3.77 15.10
CA TRP A 77 -19.62 -3.12 13.98
C TRP A 77 -18.56 -2.61 12.99
N GLY A 78 -18.90 -2.57 11.71
CA GLY A 78 -18.03 -2.01 10.68
C GLY A 78 -18.78 -1.42 9.48
N ALA A 79 -18.15 -0.44 8.84
CA ALA A 79 -18.55 0.07 7.53
C ALA A 79 -17.32 0.48 6.71
N GLU A 80 -17.45 0.35 5.40
CA GLU A 80 -16.42 0.80 4.47
C GLU A 80 -16.56 2.31 4.20
N VAL A 81 -15.42 3.00 4.15
CA VAL A 81 -15.33 4.42 3.80
C VAL A 81 -14.28 4.61 2.72
N THR A 82 -14.44 5.67 1.92
CA THR A 82 -13.50 6.05 0.85
C THR A 82 -13.30 7.55 0.89
N ALA A 83 -12.05 7.99 0.92
CA ALA A 83 -11.70 9.42 0.82
C ALA A 83 -11.47 9.80 -0.65
N ASP A 84 -11.98 10.96 -1.06
CA ASP A 84 -12.01 11.41 -2.47
C ASP A 84 -11.00 12.53 -2.77
N ALA A 85 -10.34 13.07 -1.75
CA ALA A 85 -9.32 14.11 -1.90
C ALA A 85 -8.13 13.91 -0.95
N VAL A 86 -6.96 14.38 -1.37
CA VAL A 86 -5.73 14.42 -0.54
C VAL A 86 -5.93 15.41 0.61
N GLY A 87 -5.43 15.08 1.80
CA GLY A 87 -5.42 15.99 2.94
C GLY A 87 -5.56 15.31 4.29
N ARG A 88 -5.84 16.11 5.32
CA ARG A 88 -6.06 15.66 6.70
C ARG A 88 -7.55 15.52 6.96
N TRP A 89 -8.01 14.29 7.04
CA TRP A 89 -9.37 13.90 7.30
C TRP A 89 -9.55 13.51 8.78
N THR A 90 -10.80 13.40 9.21
CA THR A 90 -11.13 12.77 10.50
C THR A 90 -12.31 11.82 10.34
N TYR A 91 -12.36 10.78 11.15
CA TYR A 91 -13.52 9.89 11.23
C TYR A 91 -13.90 9.63 12.67
N ARG A 92 -15.19 9.40 12.90
CA ARG A 92 -15.75 9.02 14.19
C ARG A 92 -16.92 8.08 13.99
N VAL A 93 -17.29 7.35 15.04
CA VAL A 93 -18.47 6.49 15.05
C VAL A 93 -19.55 7.13 15.91
N GLU A 94 -20.76 7.19 15.38
CA GLU A 94 -21.97 7.53 16.12
C GLU A 94 -22.77 6.25 16.34
N ALA A 95 -23.25 6.01 17.56
CA ALA A 95 -24.13 4.89 17.89
C ALA A 95 -25.37 5.36 18.63
N TRP A 96 -26.47 4.62 18.46
CA TRP A 96 -27.76 4.91 19.06
C TRP A 96 -28.54 3.65 19.37
N SER A 97 -29.53 3.80 20.24
CA SER A 97 -30.64 2.86 20.35
C SER A 97 -31.45 2.87 19.07
N ASP A 98 -31.77 1.70 18.52
CA ASP A 98 -32.69 1.53 17.39
C ASP A 98 -34.06 1.05 17.89
N PRO A 99 -34.96 1.98 18.28
CA PRO A 99 -36.26 1.62 18.81
C PRO A 99 -37.18 1.03 17.74
N VAL A 100 -37.01 1.40 16.47
CA VAL A 100 -37.86 0.90 15.38
C VAL A 100 -37.53 -0.56 15.08
N ALA A 101 -36.25 -0.94 15.00
CA ALA A 101 -35.87 -2.34 14.84
C ALA A 101 -36.35 -3.21 16.02
N THR A 102 -36.20 -2.69 17.25
CA THR A 102 -36.67 -3.36 18.47
C THR A 102 -38.19 -3.59 18.46
N TRP A 103 -38.94 -2.55 18.10
CA TRP A 103 -40.40 -2.62 17.99
C TRP A 103 -40.82 -3.59 16.88
N ARG A 104 -40.23 -3.52 15.68
CA ARG A 104 -40.57 -4.41 14.56
C ARG A 104 -40.41 -5.88 14.92
N HIS A 105 -39.31 -6.24 15.60
CA HIS A 105 -39.11 -7.60 16.09
C HIS A 105 -40.22 -8.02 17.08
N THR A 106 -40.53 -7.15 18.04
CA THR A 106 -41.57 -7.41 19.05
C THR A 106 -42.96 -7.52 18.42
N ALA A 107 -43.32 -6.61 17.52
CA ALA A 107 -44.60 -6.56 16.83
C ALA A 107 -44.80 -7.77 15.91
N GLY A 108 -43.74 -8.19 15.20
CA GLY A 108 -43.76 -9.40 14.37
C GLY A 108 -44.06 -10.69 15.13
N ILE A 109 -43.83 -10.71 16.46
CA ILE A 109 -44.15 -11.84 17.33
C ILE A 109 -45.52 -11.65 17.99
N LYS A 110 -45.74 -10.50 18.62
CA LYS A 110 -46.92 -10.25 19.46
C LYS A 110 -48.21 -10.09 18.66
N VAL A 111 -48.17 -9.39 17.52
CA VAL A 111 -49.38 -9.12 16.71
C VAL A 111 -49.96 -10.42 16.14
N PRO A 112 -49.19 -11.33 15.51
CA PRO A 112 -49.72 -12.63 15.06
C PRO A 112 -50.18 -13.53 16.22
N ALA A 113 -49.59 -13.39 17.40
CA ALA A 113 -49.98 -14.14 18.60
C ALA A 113 -51.21 -13.55 19.32
N GLY A 114 -51.74 -12.40 18.87
CA GLY A 114 -52.88 -11.74 19.50
C GLY A 114 -52.58 -11.14 20.88
N ILE A 115 -51.30 -10.87 21.19
CA ILE A 115 -50.87 -10.33 22.48
C ILE A 115 -50.80 -8.81 22.38
N ASP A 116 -51.72 -8.12 23.06
CA ASP A 116 -51.83 -6.66 23.12
C ASP A 116 -51.71 -5.93 21.76
N PRO A 117 -52.33 -6.42 20.66
CA PRO A 117 -52.06 -5.90 19.32
C PRO A 117 -52.36 -4.40 19.18
N GLY A 118 -53.43 -3.89 19.80
CA GLY A 118 -53.76 -2.46 19.75
C GLY A 118 -52.68 -1.58 20.38
N LEU A 119 -52.19 -1.97 21.57
CA LEU A 119 -51.14 -1.22 22.26
C LEU A 119 -49.81 -1.27 21.50
N VAL A 120 -49.43 -2.45 21.01
CA VAL A 120 -48.20 -2.63 20.23
C VAL A 120 -48.23 -1.79 18.95
N LEU A 121 -49.37 -1.70 18.26
CA LEU A 121 -49.49 -0.90 17.04
C LEU A 121 -49.46 0.61 17.34
N GLU A 122 -50.06 1.05 18.45
CA GLU A 122 -49.99 2.44 18.91
C GLU A 122 -48.55 2.86 19.24
N GLU A 123 -47.80 2.03 19.97
CA GLU A 123 -46.37 2.24 20.24
C GLU A 123 -45.57 2.39 18.94
N GLY A 124 -45.91 1.60 17.92
CA GLY A 124 -45.30 1.68 16.59
C GLY A 124 -45.60 3.00 15.87
N ALA A 125 -46.86 3.46 15.93
CA ALA A 125 -47.28 4.70 15.31
C ALA A 125 -46.53 5.90 15.91
N ASP A 126 -46.38 5.94 17.24
CA ASP A 126 -45.60 6.97 17.94
C ASP A 126 -44.13 7.00 17.50
N LEU A 127 -43.52 5.82 17.32
CA LEU A 127 -42.14 5.71 16.81
C LEU A 127 -42.03 6.23 15.37
N TYR A 128 -43.00 5.94 14.52
CA TYR A 128 -42.99 6.33 13.12
C TYR A 128 -43.24 7.83 12.93
N GLU A 129 -44.07 8.45 13.77
CA GLU A 129 -44.23 9.91 13.81
C GLU A 129 -42.96 10.62 14.25
N ARG A 130 -42.29 10.10 15.29
CA ARG A 130 -40.99 10.60 15.73
C ARG A 130 -39.93 10.47 14.64
N ALA A 131 -39.91 9.34 13.93
CA ALA A 131 -39.03 9.15 12.78
C ALA A 131 -39.35 10.19 11.69
N ALA A 132 -40.62 10.34 11.30
CA ALA A 132 -41.07 11.27 10.27
C ALA A 132 -40.67 12.74 10.56
N ALA A 133 -40.70 13.16 11.83
CA ALA A 133 -40.25 14.48 12.24
C ALA A 133 -38.76 14.75 11.89
N GLY A 134 -37.92 13.71 11.90
CA GLY A 134 -36.50 13.76 11.53
C GLY A 134 -36.22 13.63 10.02
N VAL A 135 -37.21 13.26 9.21
CA VAL A 135 -37.05 13.09 7.75
C VAL A 135 -37.34 14.40 7.02
N PRO A 136 -36.48 14.86 6.10
CA PRO A 136 -36.80 15.99 5.21
C PRO A 136 -38.09 15.77 4.42
N LYS A 137 -38.87 16.82 4.14
CA LYS A 137 -40.20 16.69 3.51
C LYS A 137 -40.16 15.88 2.19
N GLU A 138 -39.20 16.20 1.33
CA GLU A 138 -39.03 15.56 0.01
C GLU A 138 -38.34 14.19 0.08
N ALA A 139 -37.89 13.74 1.27
CA ALA A 139 -37.17 12.48 1.47
C ALA A 139 -38.06 11.35 2.02
N GLY A 140 -39.37 11.43 1.77
CA GLY A 140 -40.32 10.36 2.14
C GLY A 140 -41.00 10.54 3.50
N ARG A 141 -41.03 11.76 4.08
CA ARG A 141 -41.77 12.04 5.33
C ARG A 141 -43.23 11.57 5.27
N ALA A 142 -43.91 11.82 4.15
CA ALA A 142 -45.32 11.44 3.97
C ALA A 142 -45.52 9.90 4.03
N VAL A 143 -44.54 9.11 3.59
CA VAL A 143 -44.59 7.65 3.63
C VAL A 143 -44.64 7.16 5.08
N LEU A 144 -43.82 7.73 5.96
CA LEU A 144 -43.81 7.37 7.38
C LEU A 144 -45.08 7.81 8.11
N LEU A 145 -45.60 9.01 7.79
CA LEU A 145 -46.87 9.48 8.37
C LEU A 145 -48.05 8.61 7.93
N ALA A 146 -48.12 8.22 6.65
CA ALA A 146 -49.15 7.31 6.17
C ALA A 146 -49.06 5.93 6.83
N ALA A 147 -47.85 5.42 7.08
CA ALA A 147 -47.65 4.19 7.83
C ALA A 147 -48.11 4.34 9.30
N ALA A 148 -47.83 5.47 9.95
CA ALA A 148 -48.30 5.75 11.31
C ALA A 148 -49.84 5.86 11.38
N GLU A 149 -50.47 6.50 10.40
CA GLU A 149 -51.93 6.56 10.27
C GLU A 149 -52.53 5.15 10.09
N ALA A 150 -51.96 4.34 9.19
CA ALA A 150 -52.40 2.96 8.99
C ALA A 150 -52.21 2.09 10.23
N LEU A 151 -51.14 2.32 11.02
CA LEU A 151 -50.95 1.64 12.29
C LEU A 151 -52.06 1.97 13.30
N ARG A 152 -52.69 3.15 13.22
CA ARG A 152 -53.82 3.57 14.09
C ARG A 152 -55.22 3.32 13.49
N ASP A 153 -55.32 2.77 12.28
CA ASP A 153 -56.60 2.54 11.63
C ASP A 153 -57.31 1.28 12.17
N ASP A 154 -58.21 1.48 13.13
CA ASP A 154 -59.03 0.42 13.73
C ASP A 154 -60.04 -0.24 12.76
N THR A 155 -60.19 0.27 11.53
CA THR A 155 -61.01 -0.39 10.50
C THR A 155 -60.27 -1.53 9.80
N LEU A 156 -58.94 -1.58 9.90
CA LEU A 156 -58.07 -2.62 9.36
C LEU A 156 -57.78 -3.72 10.38
N SER A 157 -57.49 -4.93 9.91
CA SER A 157 -57.02 -6.00 10.79
C SER A 157 -55.63 -5.67 11.37
N PRO A 158 -55.28 -6.12 12.59
CA PRO A 158 -53.96 -5.90 13.17
C PRO A 158 -52.80 -6.31 12.26
N ALA A 159 -52.96 -7.41 11.49
CA ALA A 159 -51.97 -7.86 10.53
C ALA A 159 -51.80 -6.89 9.35
N ALA A 160 -52.90 -6.34 8.82
CA ALA A 160 -52.85 -5.36 7.74
C ALA A 160 -52.24 -4.03 8.19
N ARG A 161 -52.57 -3.57 9.41
CA ARG A 161 -51.98 -2.38 10.05
C ARG A 161 -50.46 -2.54 10.20
N LEU A 162 -50.02 -3.68 10.73
CA LEU A 162 -48.59 -3.98 10.86
C LEU A 162 -47.88 -4.04 9.50
N ALA A 163 -48.49 -4.70 8.50
CA ALA A 163 -47.92 -4.83 7.17
C ALA A 163 -47.68 -3.47 6.49
N ALA A 164 -48.56 -2.48 6.71
CA ALA A 164 -48.39 -1.12 6.18
C ALA A 164 -47.12 -0.41 6.71
N ALA A 165 -46.63 -0.81 7.87
CA ALA A 165 -45.41 -0.28 8.47
C ALA A 165 -44.13 -1.05 8.07
N LEU A 166 -44.25 -2.13 7.31
CA LEU A 166 -43.15 -3.03 6.90
C LEU A 166 -42.97 -3.07 5.37
N THR A 167 -43.41 -2.02 4.68
CA THR A 167 -43.31 -1.94 3.21
C THR A 167 -41.89 -1.56 2.78
N PRO A 168 -41.47 -1.95 1.55
CA PRO A 168 -40.17 -1.55 1.00
C PRO A 168 -39.96 -0.02 0.95
N GLU A 169 -41.03 0.75 0.72
CA GLU A 169 -40.98 2.20 0.69
C GLU A 169 -40.68 2.80 2.07
N VAL A 170 -41.28 2.25 3.14
CA VAL A 170 -40.97 2.63 4.52
C VAL A 170 -39.54 2.26 4.87
N ASP A 171 -39.10 1.05 4.49
CA ASP A 171 -37.74 0.56 4.75
C ASP A 171 -36.68 1.46 4.11
N ALA A 172 -36.92 1.91 2.87
CA ALA A 172 -36.01 2.82 2.18
C ALA A 172 -35.84 4.16 2.93
N VAL A 173 -36.93 4.72 3.46
CA VAL A 173 -36.88 5.97 4.23
C VAL A 173 -36.14 5.76 5.55
N LEU A 174 -36.48 4.72 6.31
CA LEU A 174 -35.85 4.43 7.60
C LEU A 174 -34.37 4.02 7.47
N ALA A 175 -33.99 3.34 6.39
CA ALA A 175 -32.58 3.01 6.12
C ALA A 175 -31.74 4.27 5.86
N ARG A 176 -32.33 5.30 5.23
CA ARG A 176 -31.64 6.57 4.92
C ARG A 176 -31.70 7.59 6.06
N HIS A 177 -32.80 7.59 6.81
CA HIS A 177 -33.12 8.53 7.88
C HIS A 177 -33.72 7.80 9.09
N PRO A 178 -32.94 6.96 9.80
CA PRO A 178 -33.45 6.20 10.93
C PRO A 178 -33.80 7.11 12.11
N LEU A 179 -34.73 6.67 12.96
CA LEU A 179 -34.90 7.26 14.28
C LEU A 179 -33.73 6.86 15.17
N ARG A 180 -32.96 7.84 15.67
CA ARG A 180 -31.74 7.62 16.43
C ARG A 180 -31.87 8.13 17.86
N ASP A 181 -32.08 7.23 18.81
CA ASP A 181 -32.24 7.58 20.22
C ASP A 181 -30.91 7.54 20.97
N LEU A 182 -30.68 8.54 21.82
CA LEU A 182 -29.53 8.59 22.74
C LEU A 182 -28.17 8.55 22.03
N VAL A 183 -28.07 9.23 20.88
CA VAL A 183 -26.87 9.26 20.04
C VAL A 183 -25.63 9.58 20.87
N THR A 184 -24.66 8.67 20.83
CA THR A 184 -23.35 8.80 21.46
C THR A 184 -22.29 8.79 20.38
N THR A 185 -21.30 9.69 20.48
CA THR A 185 -20.25 9.85 19.48
C THR A 185 -18.89 9.50 20.08
N SER A 186 -18.05 8.79 19.33
CA SER A 186 -16.63 8.63 19.66
C SER A 186 -15.85 9.93 19.48
N GLU A 187 -14.63 9.96 20.02
CA GLU A 187 -13.67 10.98 19.62
C GLU A 187 -13.31 10.87 18.13
N PRO A 188 -13.03 11.99 17.47
CA PRO A 188 -12.52 11.97 16.10
C PRO A 188 -11.11 11.39 16.09
N LEU A 189 -10.87 10.44 15.19
CA LEU A 189 -9.55 9.89 14.89
C LEU A 189 -9.00 10.52 13.60
N PRO A 190 -7.69 10.81 13.54
CA PRO A 190 -7.07 11.41 12.36
C PRO A 190 -6.85 10.39 11.24
N LEU A 191 -7.06 10.83 10.00
CA LEU A 191 -6.74 10.13 8.75
C LEU A 191 -5.89 11.03 7.86
N LEU A 192 -4.76 10.55 7.38
CA LEU A 192 -3.94 11.20 6.36
C LEU A 192 -4.20 10.51 5.01
N VAL A 193 -4.75 11.28 4.06
CA VAL A 193 -5.03 10.80 2.70
C VAL A 193 -4.01 11.42 1.77
N GLU A 194 -3.26 10.57 1.07
CA GLU A 194 -2.16 10.98 0.20
C GLU A 194 -2.45 10.66 -1.28
N ARG A 195 -1.57 11.08 -2.20
CA ARG A 195 -1.72 10.80 -3.64
C ARG A 195 -1.60 9.30 -3.93
N GLU A 196 -2.19 8.86 -5.05
CA GLU A 196 -2.24 7.44 -5.45
C GLU A 196 -0.86 6.75 -5.43
N ARG A 197 0.18 7.44 -5.93
CA ARG A 197 1.55 6.91 -6.00
C ARG A 197 2.14 6.48 -4.65
N ALA A 198 1.64 7.03 -3.54
CA ALA A 198 2.07 6.60 -2.22
C ALA A 198 1.73 5.12 -1.96
N LEU A 199 0.66 4.59 -2.57
CA LEU A 199 0.25 3.19 -2.45
C LEU A 199 0.52 2.37 -3.71
N TYR A 200 0.31 2.93 -4.90
CA TYR A 200 0.37 2.21 -6.18
C TYR A 200 1.45 2.76 -7.11
N GLY A 201 2.39 1.90 -7.50
CA GLY A 201 3.37 2.22 -8.54
C GLY A 201 4.34 1.10 -8.82
N SER A 202 4.93 1.12 -10.01
CA SER A 202 5.99 0.19 -10.41
C SER A 202 7.32 0.94 -10.47
N TRP A 203 8.32 0.46 -9.72
CA TRP A 203 9.63 1.11 -9.54
C TRP A 203 10.75 0.41 -10.32
N TYR A 204 11.67 1.19 -10.88
CA TYR A 204 12.84 0.68 -11.59
C TYR A 204 14.11 1.37 -11.08
N GLU A 205 15.04 0.61 -10.50
CA GLU A 205 16.33 1.12 -10.05
C GLU A 205 17.41 0.87 -11.10
N PHE A 206 18.19 1.88 -11.47
CA PHE A 206 19.38 1.71 -12.31
C PHE A 206 20.45 2.77 -12.03
N PHE A 207 21.68 2.50 -12.45
CA PHE A 207 22.82 3.39 -12.27
C PHE A 207 23.10 4.17 -13.55
N PRO A 208 22.90 5.51 -13.59
CA PRO A 208 23.17 6.31 -14.79
C PRO A 208 24.60 6.15 -15.31
N ARG A 209 25.57 5.96 -14.41
CA ARG A 209 26.99 5.80 -14.77
C ARG A 209 27.29 4.55 -15.59
N SER A 210 26.44 3.52 -15.56
CA SER A 210 26.65 2.29 -16.36
C SER A 210 26.14 2.40 -17.78
N GLU A 211 25.32 3.42 -18.08
CA GLU A 211 24.73 3.67 -19.39
C GLU A 211 25.59 4.64 -20.20
N GLY A 212 26.85 4.24 -20.39
CA GLY A 212 27.86 5.00 -21.11
C GLY A 212 27.94 4.67 -22.60
N THR A 213 29.11 4.93 -23.16
CA THR A 213 29.45 4.68 -24.57
C THR A 213 30.81 3.97 -24.64
N PRO A 214 31.16 3.32 -25.76
CA PRO A 214 32.49 2.74 -25.93
C PRO A 214 33.63 3.75 -25.72
N GLU A 215 33.44 5.00 -26.14
CA GLU A 215 34.45 6.07 -26.02
C GLU A 215 34.49 6.70 -24.64
N ARG A 216 33.33 6.77 -23.96
CA ARG A 216 33.19 7.26 -22.59
C ARG A 216 32.37 6.25 -21.77
N PRO A 217 33.03 5.25 -21.16
CA PRO A 217 32.34 4.18 -20.43
C PRO A 217 31.48 4.67 -19.26
N HIS A 218 31.91 5.73 -18.57
CA HIS A 218 31.10 6.37 -17.54
C HIS A 218 29.96 7.16 -18.19
N GLY A 219 28.73 6.73 -17.97
CA GLY A 219 27.52 7.38 -18.44
C GLY A 219 27.32 8.79 -17.85
N THR A 220 26.55 9.58 -18.56
CA THR A 220 26.08 10.92 -18.18
C THR A 220 24.56 10.88 -18.06
N PHE A 221 23.92 11.91 -17.50
CA PHE A 221 22.46 12.03 -17.57
C PHE A 221 21.95 12.02 -19.02
N ARG A 222 22.69 12.61 -19.96
CA ARG A 222 22.35 12.62 -21.39
C ARG A 222 22.34 11.23 -22.00
N THR A 223 23.30 10.37 -21.66
CA THR A 223 23.37 9.00 -22.19
C THR A 223 22.42 8.07 -21.44
N ALA A 224 22.30 8.22 -20.12
CA ALA A 224 21.38 7.44 -19.29
C ALA A 224 19.91 7.66 -19.67
N ALA A 225 19.54 8.86 -20.16
CA ALA A 225 18.18 9.13 -20.65
C ALA A 225 17.74 8.18 -21.77
N ARG A 226 18.67 7.56 -22.50
CA ARG A 226 18.36 6.56 -23.54
C ARG A 226 17.68 5.30 -22.99
N ARG A 227 17.83 5.02 -21.69
CA ARG A 227 17.13 3.91 -21.02
C ARG A 227 15.67 4.23 -20.68
N LEU A 228 15.31 5.50 -20.51
CA LEU A 228 13.97 5.89 -20.06
C LEU A 228 12.84 5.38 -20.97
N PRO A 229 12.94 5.43 -22.31
CA PRO A 229 11.89 4.87 -23.17
C PRO A 229 11.66 3.38 -22.96
N GLU A 230 12.71 2.59 -22.78
CA GLU A 230 12.59 1.14 -22.54
C GLU A 230 12.02 0.84 -21.14
N ILE A 231 12.40 1.61 -20.12
CA ILE A 231 11.83 1.51 -18.78
C ILE A 231 10.33 1.85 -18.80
N ALA A 232 9.95 2.94 -19.47
CA ALA A 232 8.55 3.32 -19.66
C ALA A 232 7.76 2.27 -20.44
N ALA A 233 8.36 1.68 -21.49
CA ALA A 233 7.76 0.61 -22.28
C ALA A 233 7.49 -0.66 -21.45
N MET A 234 8.33 -0.96 -20.46
CA MET A 234 8.07 -2.03 -19.48
C MET A 234 6.95 -1.69 -18.49
N GLY A 235 6.37 -0.50 -18.55
CA GLY A 235 5.23 -0.09 -17.72
C GLY A 235 5.62 0.31 -16.30
N PHE A 236 6.87 0.69 -16.07
CA PHE A 236 7.26 1.34 -14.82
C PHE A 236 6.72 2.77 -14.74
N ASP A 237 6.64 3.28 -13.52
CA ASP A 237 6.14 4.63 -13.24
C ASP A 237 7.14 5.47 -12.45
N VAL A 238 8.07 4.83 -11.72
CA VAL A 238 9.08 5.49 -10.91
C VAL A 238 10.46 4.97 -11.28
N VAL A 239 11.40 5.87 -11.52
CA VAL A 239 12.81 5.56 -11.72
C VAL A 239 13.57 5.98 -10.46
N TYR A 240 14.12 5.01 -9.75
CA TYR A 240 14.94 5.21 -8.58
C TYR A 240 16.42 5.26 -8.99
N LEU A 241 17.09 6.37 -8.68
CA LEU A 241 18.52 6.52 -8.91
C LEU A 241 19.28 6.39 -7.58
N PRO A 242 20.37 5.60 -7.54
CA PRO A 242 21.39 5.70 -6.49
C PRO A 242 21.93 7.13 -6.38
N PRO A 243 22.70 7.47 -5.33
CA PRO A 243 23.22 8.82 -5.15
C PRO A 243 23.94 9.35 -6.41
N ILE A 244 23.61 10.57 -6.80
CA ILE A 244 24.11 11.22 -8.03
C ILE A 244 25.20 12.26 -7.76
N HIS A 245 25.74 12.27 -6.54
CA HIS A 245 26.65 13.28 -6.02
C HIS A 245 28.12 12.90 -6.25
N PRO A 246 29.07 13.84 -6.12
CA PRO A 246 30.50 13.52 -6.12
C PRO A 246 30.85 12.42 -5.11
N ILE A 247 31.78 11.52 -5.48
CA ILE A 247 32.17 10.35 -4.67
C ILE A 247 33.56 10.57 -4.07
N GLY A 248 33.70 10.30 -2.77
CA GLY A 248 34.98 10.41 -2.05
C GLY A 248 36.10 9.54 -2.64
N THR A 249 37.33 9.96 -2.40
CA THR A 249 38.57 9.26 -2.81
C THR A 249 39.23 8.56 -1.62
N THR A 250 39.17 9.17 -0.44
CA THR A 250 39.72 8.63 0.80
C THR A 250 38.98 7.37 1.22
N PHE A 251 39.73 6.26 1.37
CA PHE A 251 39.21 4.92 1.66
C PHE A 251 38.17 4.38 0.66
N ARG A 252 38.12 4.94 -0.55
CA ARG A 252 37.22 4.48 -1.62
C ARG A 252 37.34 2.96 -1.81
N LYS A 253 36.20 2.27 -1.90
CA LYS A 253 36.17 0.85 -2.22
C LYS A 253 36.47 0.59 -3.70
N GLY A 254 37.23 -0.47 -3.97
CA GLY A 254 37.43 -0.99 -5.32
C GLY A 254 36.41 -2.07 -5.70
N ARG A 255 36.58 -2.64 -6.90
CA ARG A 255 35.70 -3.70 -7.43
C ARG A 255 35.51 -4.85 -6.44
N ASN A 256 34.32 -5.44 -6.41
CA ASN A 256 33.97 -6.53 -5.48
C ASN A 256 34.20 -6.17 -3.99
N ASN A 257 33.99 -4.90 -3.62
CA ASN A 257 34.10 -4.39 -2.25
C ASN A 257 35.51 -4.53 -1.64
N THR A 258 36.56 -4.46 -2.46
CA THR A 258 37.94 -4.44 -1.98
C THR A 258 38.24 -3.12 -1.25
N LEU A 259 39.14 -3.17 -0.26
CA LEU A 259 39.50 -2.01 0.56
C LEU A 259 40.44 -1.01 -0.13
N SER A 260 41.14 -1.45 -1.16
CA SER A 260 42.08 -0.62 -1.91
C SER A 260 41.60 -0.51 -3.36
N PRO A 261 41.26 0.69 -3.84
CA PRO A 261 40.77 0.89 -5.19
C PRO A 261 41.94 0.89 -6.19
N GLY A 262 41.69 0.40 -7.40
CA GLY A 262 42.54 0.65 -8.55
C GLY A 262 42.43 2.12 -9.03
N PRO A 263 43.33 2.57 -9.92
CA PRO A 263 43.32 3.94 -10.43
C PRO A 263 42.03 4.31 -11.18
N ASP A 264 41.37 3.32 -11.79
CA ASP A 264 40.16 3.51 -12.60
C ASP A 264 38.87 3.12 -11.85
N ASP A 265 38.95 2.79 -10.55
CA ASP A 265 37.78 2.38 -9.77
C ASP A 265 36.90 3.58 -9.42
N VAL A 266 35.64 3.48 -9.85
CA VAL A 266 34.61 4.53 -9.71
C VAL A 266 34.06 4.67 -8.29
N GLY A 267 34.36 3.73 -7.40
CA GLY A 267 33.88 3.74 -6.02
C GLY A 267 32.37 3.54 -5.88
N VAL A 268 31.86 3.83 -4.69
CA VAL A 268 30.49 3.58 -4.26
C VAL A 268 29.71 4.90 -4.25
N PRO A 269 28.56 5.01 -4.94
CA PRO A 269 27.77 6.25 -4.96
C PRO A 269 27.36 6.75 -3.57
N TRP A 270 27.09 5.84 -2.63
CA TRP A 270 26.76 6.15 -1.24
C TRP A 270 27.94 6.74 -0.42
N ALA A 271 29.17 6.74 -0.95
CA ALA A 271 30.30 7.46 -0.37
C ALA A 271 30.30 8.94 -0.80
N ILE A 272 29.21 9.62 -0.42
CA ILE A 272 28.86 10.97 -0.87
C ILE A 272 29.85 12.01 -0.33
N GLY A 273 30.37 12.84 -1.23
CA GLY A 273 31.17 14.01 -0.89
C GLY A 273 32.58 13.93 -1.43
N SER A 274 33.00 15.00 -2.09
CA SER A 274 34.39 15.27 -2.44
C SER A 274 34.62 16.80 -2.36
N PRO A 275 35.84 17.30 -2.64
CA PRO A 275 36.04 18.74 -2.81
C PRO A 275 35.16 19.38 -3.88
N GLU A 276 34.58 18.60 -4.80
CA GLU A 276 33.73 19.06 -5.90
C GLU A 276 32.28 19.30 -5.45
N GLY A 277 31.87 18.79 -4.28
CA GLY A 277 30.53 19.03 -3.73
C GLY A 277 30.03 17.93 -2.79
N GLY A 278 28.84 18.18 -2.22
CA GLY A 278 28.14 17.29 -1.30
C GLY A 278 26.76 16.87 -1.82
N HIS A 279 25.80 16.76 -0.91
CA HIS A 279 24.43 16.28 -1.19
C HIS A 279 23.58 17.19 -2.10
N ASP A 280 24.04 18.41 -2.39
CA ASP A 280 23.41 19.38 -3.30
C ASP A 280 24.20 19.59 -4.59
N ALA A 281 25.15 18.70 -4.88
CA ALA A 281 25.96 18.72 -6.09
C ALA A 281 25.69 17.50 -6.97
N VAL A 282 25.97 17.64 -8.26
CA VAL A 282 25.97 16.55 -9.24
C VAL A 282 27.40 16.05 -9.42
N HIS A 283 27.59 14.73 -9.51
CA HIS A 283 28.87 14.13 -9.83
C HIS A 283 29.38 14.65 -11.19
N PRO A 284 30.61 15.16 -11.30
CA PRO A 284 31.09 15.83 -12.52
C PRO A 284 31.04 14.91 -13.76
N ASP A 285 31.33 13.63 -13.60
CA ASP A 285 31.22 12.67 -14.70
C ASP A 285 29.79 12.37 -15.17
N LEU A 286 28.76 12.66 -14.34
CA LEU A 286 27.36 12.56 -14.75
C LEU A 286 26.89 13.78 -15.55
N GLY A 287 27.57 14.92 -15.41
CA GLY A 287 27.25 16.17 -16.09
C GLY A 287 26.98 17.30 -15.09
N THR A 288 26.04 18.17 -15.46
CA THR A 288 25.66 19.37 -14.70
C THR A 288 24.29 19.25 -14.05
N LEU A 289 23.91 20.21 -13.22
CA LEU A 289 22.54 20.30 -12.68
C LEU A 289 21.52 20.54 -13.82
N GLU A 290 21.90 21.27 -14.87
CA GLU A 290 21.10 21.46 -16.07
C GLU A 290 20.87 20.13 -16.82
N ASP A 291 21.86 19.25 -16.86
CA ASP A 291 21.70 17.91 -17.44
C ASP A 291 20.78 17.03 -16.59
N PHE A 292 20.83 17.17 -15.26
CA PHE A 292 19.92 16.46 -14.36
C PHE A 292 18.47 16.93 -14.54
N THR A 293 18.22 18.24 -14.51
CA THR A 293 16.87 18.79 -14.73
C THR A 293 16.31 18.38 -16.10
N TRP A 294 17.14 18.40 -17.14
CA TRP A 294 16.76 17.85 -18.44
C TRP A 294 16.39 16.36 -18.37
N PHE A 295 17.16 15.53 -17.66
CA PHE A 295 16.84 14.10 -17.49
C PHE A 295 15.50 13.90 -16.76
N VAL A 296 15.22 14.69 -15.72
CA VAL A 296 13.94 14.68 -15.01
C VAL A 296 12.78 15.06 -15.95
N ASP A 297 12.97 16.07 -16.81
CA ASP A 297 11.97 16.47 -17.79
C ASP A 297 11.72 15.38 -18.85
N GLN A 298 12.77 14.72 -19.34
CA GLN A 298 12.62 13.58 -20.27
C GLN A 298 11.88 12.40 -19.61
N ALA A 299 12.14 12.12 -18.33
CA ALA A 299 11.40 11.10 -17.59
C ALA A 299 9.91 11.49 -17.48
N ARG A 300 9.62 12.75 -17.15
CA ARG A 300 8.25 13.26 -17.05
C ARG A 300 7.48 13.15 -18.36
N GLU A 301 8.11 13.46 -19.50
CA GLU A 301 7.51 13.29 -20.84
C GLU A 301 7.07 11.84 -21.12
N LEU A 302 7.73 10.87 -20.51
CA LEU A 302 7.43 9.44 -20.61
C LEU A 302 6.50 8.93 -19.49
N GLY A 303 6.00 9.81 -18.62
CA GLY A 303 5.17 9.44 -17.47
C GLY A 303 5.93 8.79 -16.32
N LEU A 304 7.25 8.98 -16.25
CA LEU A 304 8.12 8.48 -15.18
C LEU A 304 8.40 9.58 -14.14
N GLU A 305 8.23 9.26 -12.86
CA GLU A 305 8.67 10.10 -11.74
C GLU A 305 10.10 9.69 -11.32
N ILE A 306 10.97 10.67 -11.05
CA ILE A 306 12.30 10.38 -10.49
C ILE A 306 12.22 10.29 -8.97
N ALA A 307 12.75 9.19 -8.43
CA ALA A 307 13.07 9.03 -7.03
C ALA A 307 14.58 9.10 -6.84
N LEU A 308 15.06 10.01 -5.98
CA LEU A 308 16.48 10.08 -5.63
C LEU A 308 16.76 9.35 -4.32
N ASP A 309 17.91 8.68 -4.25
CA ASP A 309 18.46 8.23 -2.97
C ASP A 309 18.78 9.45 -2.08
N PHE A 310 18.39 9.37 -0.81
CA PHE A 310 18.82 10.29 0.23
C PHE A 310 19.53 9.50 1.34
N ALA A 311 20.86 9.44 1.25
CA ALA A 311 21.71 8.80 2.24
C ALA A 311 22.41 9.84 3.11
N LEU A 312 21.84 10.09 4.31
CA LEU A 312 22.39 11.05 5.27
C LEU A 312 23.65 10.48 5.96
N GLN A 313 24.77 10.59 5.27
CA GLN A 313 26.12 10.13 5.64
C GLN A 313 27.16 10.83 4.76
N CYS A 314 28.45 10.70 5.08
CA CYS A 314 29.49 11.43 4.35
C CYS A 314 30.69 10.53 4.06
N SER A 315 31.32 10.67 2.90
CA SER A 315 32.71 10.24 2.74
C SER A 315 33.63 11.08 3.64
N PRO A 316 34.87 10.64 3.92
CA PRO A 316 35.86 11.45 4.62
C PRO A 316 36.19 12.77 3.93
N ASP A 317 35.93 12.87 2.63
CA ASP A 317 36.25 14.05 1.81
C ASP A 317 35.05 15.02 1.69
N HIS A 318 33.91 14.70 2.29
CA HIS A 318 32.72 15.55 2.23
C HIS A 318 32.98 16.92 2.91
N PRO A 319 32.54 18.05 2.33
CA PRO A 319 32.78 19.38 2.91
C PRO A 319 32.32 19.56 4.36
N TRP A 320 31.25 18.85 4.77
CA TRP A 320 30.77 18.87 6.15
C TRP A 320 31.77 18.33 7.18
N VAL A 321 32.68 17.43 6.80
CA VAL A 321 33.70 16.90 7.75
C VAL A 321 34.59 18.04 8.28
N GLN A 322 34.87 19.05 7.45
CA GLN A 322 35.63 20.23 7.86
C GLN A 322 34.75 21.38 8.34
N LYS A 323 33.59 21.61 7.71
CA LYS A 323 32.71 22.75 8.01
C LYS A 323 31.84 22.55 9.26
N HIS A 324 31.48 21.31 9.55
CA HIS A 324 30.58 20.90 10.62
C HIS A 324 31.12 19.67 11.37
N PRO A 325 32.31 19.76 11.99
CA PRO A 325 32.89 18.63 12.73
C PRO A 325 31.96 18.14 13.87
N GLU A 326 31.12 19.01 14.42
CA GLU A 326 30.11 18.69 15.44
C GLU A 326 29.04 17.70 14.96
N TRP A 327 28.85 17.54 13.65
CA TRP A 327 27.93 16.55 13.08
C TRP A 327 28.52 15.13 13.03
N PHE A 328 29.72 14.92 13.59
CA PHE A 328 30.39 13.63 13.64
C PHE A 328 30.83 13.28 15.06
N HIS A 329 30.83 11.99 15.40
CA HIS A 329 31.39 11.53 16.66
C HIS A 329 32.90 11.33 16.51
N HIS A 330 33.69 12.23 17.12
CA HIS A 330 35.14 12.12 17.19
C HIS A 330 35.57 11.22 18.35
N ARG A 331 36.50 10.31 18.05
CA ARG A 331 37.22 9.50 19.03
C ARG A 331 38.23 10.38 19.79
N PRO A 332 38.80 9.90 20.92
CA PRO A 332 39.74 10.68 21.72
C PRO A 332 41.00 11.17 20.99
N ASP A 333 41.38 10.52 19.89
CA ASP A 333 42.51 10.91 19.04
C ASP A 333 42.12 11.89 17.91
N GLY A 334 40.86 12.32 17.88
CA GLY A 334 40.31 13.21 16.85
C GLY A 334 39.78 12.49 15.60
N THR A 335 40.01 11.18 15.45
CA THR A 335 39.51 10.41 14.28
C THR A 335 38.01 10.15 14.37
N ILE A 336 37.35 9.98 13.22
CA ILE A 336 35.95 9.57 13.14
C ILE A 336 35.92 8.08 12.77
N ALA A 337 35.12 7.29 13.49
CA ALA A 337 34.91 5.89 13.15
C ALA A 337 34.05 5.76 11.89
N TYR A 338 34.40 4.81 11.01
CA TYR A 338 33.59 4.52 9.83
C TYR A 338 32.24 3.90 10.21
N ALA A 339 31.26 4.00 9.30
CA ALA A 339 29.93 3.45 9.55
C ALA A 339 29.92 1.92 9.45
N GLU A 340 29.05 1.29 10.24
CA GLU A 340 28.83 -0.16 10.20
C GLU A 340 27.31 -0.44 10.23
N ASN A 341 26.90 -1.52 9.55
CA ASN A 341 25.61 -2.15 9.78
C ASN A 341 25.88 -3.66 9.95
N PRO A 342 26.25 -4.09 11.17
CA PRO A 342 26.88 -5.40 11.39
C PRO A 342 26.10 -6.56 10.76
N PRO A 343 26.78 -7.47 10.01
CA PRO A 343 28.23 -7.60 9.91
C PRO A 343 28.89 -6.71 8.82
N LYS A 344 28.14 -5.88 8.09
CA LYS A 344 28.67 -5.02 7.03
C LYS A 344 29.48 -3.86 7.62
N LYS A 345 30.61 -3.54 6.97
CA LYS A 345 31.52 -2.44 7.31
C LYS A 345 31.71 -1.52 6.12
N TYR A 346 31.63 -0.23 6.35
CA TYR A 346 31.65 0.78 5.31
C TYR A 346 32.81 1.77 5.56
N GLN A 347 34.04 1.31 5.33
CA GLN A 347 35.27 2.08 5.60
C GLN A 347 35.37 3.41 4.83
N ASP A 348 34.61 3.53 3.74
CA ASP A 348 34.52 4.66 2.84
C ASP A 348 33.55 5.76 3.30
N ILE A 349 32.85 5.58 4.44
CA ILE A 349 31.86 6.55 4.95
C ILE A 349 31.90 6.74 6.46
N TYR A 350 31.51 7.94 6.89
CA TYR A 350 31.26 8.36 8.26
C TYR A 350 29.76 8.52 8.54
N PRO A 351 29.27 8.02 9.69
CA PRO A 351 27.91 8.27 10.13
C PRO A 351 27.76 9.66 10.74
N ILE A 352 26.57 10.25 10.61
CA ILE A 352 26.21 11.51 11.26
C ILE A 352 25.88 11.28 12.73
N ALA A 353 26.38 12.15 13.60
CA ALA A 353 26.01 12.26 15.01
C ALA A 353 25.01 13.40 15.21
N PHE A 354 23.86 13.11 15.80
CA PHE A 354 22.72 14.03 15.83
C PHE A 354 22.60 14.87 17.10
N ASP A 355 23.26 14.46 18.18
CA ASP A 355 22.96 14.98 19.52
C ASP A 355 23.66 16.31 19.83
N ALA A 356 24.68 16.70 19.05
CA ALA A 356 25.36 17.98 19.22
C ALA A 356 24.60 19.15 18.58
N ASP A 357 24.03 18.94 17.38
CA ASP A 357 23.34 19.96 16.60
C ASP A 357 22.18 19.37 15.75
N MET A 358 21.16 18.85 16.43
CA MET A 358 19.96 18.30 15.77
C MET A 358 19.25 19.33 14.90
N ASP A 359 19.15 20.58 15.36
CA ASP A 359 18.39 21.61 14.66
C ASP A 359 19.11 22.09 13.38
N GLY A 360 20.44 22.20 13.41
CA GLY A 360 21.25 22.46 12.21
C GLY A 360 21.15 21.33 11.18
N LEU A 361 21.22 20.07 11.61
CA LEU A 361 21.03 18.91 10.74
C LEU A 361 19.63 18.87 10.10
N VAL A 362 18.58 19.19 10.87
CA VAL A 362 17.22 19.30 10.33
C VAL A 362 17.14 20.43 9.31
N ALA A 363 17.67 21.61 9.63
CA ALA A 363 17.63 22.77 8.72
C ALA A 363 18.35 22.48 7.39
N GLU A 364 19.55 21.89 7.45
CA GLU A 364 20.33 21.56 6.26
C GLU A 364 19.69 20.43 5.45
N THR A 365 19.16 19.39 6.11
CA THR A 365 18.43 18.32 5.43
C THR A 365 17.22 18.87 4.68
N LEU A 366 16.45 19.76 5.30
CA LEU A 366 15.31 20.40 4.67
C LEU A 366 15.73 21.26 3.46
N ARG A 367 16.87 21.97 3.55
CA ARG A 367 17.42 22.74 2.43
C ARG A 367 17.79 21.82 1.26
N VAL A 368 18.51 20.73 1.52
CA VAL A 368 18.93 19.76 0.51
C VAL A 368 17.72 19.09 -0.17
N LEU A 369 16.74 18.63 0.60
CA LEU A 369 15.52 18.03 0.03
C LEU A 369 14.77 19.04 -0.86
N ARG A 370 14.62 20.28 -0.39
CA ARG A 370 13.96 21.35 -1.17
C ARG A 370 14.70 21.71 -2.45
N HIS A 371 16.03 21.70 -2.42
CA HIS A 371 16.85 21.90 -3.63
C HIS A 371 16.50 20.89 -4.74
N TRP A 372 16.40 19.60 -4.40
CA TRP A 372 16.03 18.57 -5.38
C TRP A 372 14.55 18.59 -5.73
N MET A 373 13.68 19.00 -4.80
CA MET A 373 12.27 19.26 -5.07
C MET A 373 12.07 20.37 -6.11
N ASP A 374 12.86 21.44 -6.04
CA ASP A 374 12.86 22.54 -7.02
C ASP A 374 13.34 22.05 -8.40
N CYS A 375 14.16 20.99 -8.43
CA CYS A 375 14.57 20.29 -9.66
C CYS A 375 13.53 19.26 -10.15
N GLY A 376 12.36 19.17 -9.51
CA GLY A 376 11.26 18.29 -9.91
C GLY A 376 11.23 16.91 -9.27
N VAL A 377 12.11 16.61 -8.30
CA VAL A 377 12.12 15.33 -7.57
C VAL A 377 11.07 15.36 -6.46
N ARG A 378 10.06 14.50 -6.55
CA ARG A 378 8.95 14.42 -5.57
C ARG A 378 8.92 13.12 -4.80
N ILE A 379 9.95 12.29 -4.96
CA ILE A 379 10.08 11.00 -4.27
C ILE A 379 11.53 10.86 -3.78
N PHE A 380 11.70 10.47 -2.52
CA PHE A 380 13.00 10.20 -1.93
C PHE A 380 13.04 8.79 -1.36
N ARG A 381 13.97 7.96 -1.86
CA ARG A 381 14.32 6.69 -1.25
C ARG A 381 15.34 6.99 -0.16
N VAL A 382 14.95 6.89 1.10
CA VAL A 382 15.81 7.24 2.22
C VAL A 382 16.61 6.01 2.65
N ASP A 383 17.94 6.14 2.61
CA ASP A 383 18.86 5.05 2.92
C ASP A 383 19.01 4.83 4.44
N ASN A 384 18.83 3.57 4.86
CA ASN A 384 19.01 3.13 6.24
C ASN A 384 18.46 4.14 7.29
N PRO A 385 17.18 4.57 7.22
CA PRO A 385 16.65 5.59 8.13
C PRO A 385 16.66 5.11 9.58
N HIS A 386 16.67 3.80 9.81
CA HIS A 386 16.73 3.18 11.13
C HIS A 386 18.06 3.37 11.88
N THR A 387 19.12 3.83 11.20
CA THR A 387 20.39 4.19 11.85
C THR A 387 20.46 5.66 12.25
N LYS A 388 19.39 6.42 12.00
CA LYS A 388 19.24 7.84 12.36
C LYS A 388 18.07 7.95 13.36
N PRO A 389 18.04 8.98 14.23
CA PRO A 389 16.98 9.09 15.24
C PRO A 389 15.58 9.13 14.62
N VAL A 390 14.64 8.35 15.15
CA VAL A 390 13.24 8.32 14.65
C VAL A 390 12.61 9.72 14.67
N VAL A 391 12.88 10.50 15.73
CA VAL A 391 12.36 11.86 15.90
C VAL A 391 12.90 12.83 14.85
N PHE A 392 14.10 12.59 14.30
CA PHE A 392 14.66 13.40 13.23
C PHE A 392 13.80 13.26 11.97
N TRP A 393 13.49 12.02 11.56
CA TRP A 393 12.64 11.76 10.40
C TRP A 393 11.22 12.27 10.58
N GLU A 394 10.65 12.12 11.78
CA GLU A 394 9.36 12.72 12.10
C GLU A 394 9.34 14.23 11.82
N ARG A 395 10.36 14.96 12.29
CA ARG A 395 10.46 16.41 12.09
C ARG A 395 10.63 16.76 10.61
N VAL A 396 11.55 16.07 9.92
CA VAL A 396 11.86 16.33 8.50
C VAL A 396 10.63 16.08 7.61
N ILE A 397 9.98 14.93 7.75
CA ILE A 397 8.82 14.55 6.93
C ILE A 397 7.64 15.49 7.22
N ALA A 398 7.38 15.78 8.50
CA ALA A 398 6.31 16.71 8.87
C ALA A 398 6.53 18.12 8.32
N ASP A 399 7.79 18.60 8.27
CA ASP A 399 8.11 19.91 7.72
C ASP A 399 7.92 19.97 6.20
N ILE A 400 8.47 18.98 5.47
CA ILE A 400 8.32 18.89 4.01
C ILE A 400 6.85 18.74 3.63
N ASN A 401 6.13 17.77 4.20
CA ASN A 401 4.74 17.53 3.81
C ASN A 401 3.75 18.60 4.28
N ARG A 402 4.16 19.51 5.17
CA ARG A 402 3.36 20.69 5.53
C ARG A 402 3.29 21.69 4.39
N THR A 403 4.36 21.85 3.62
CA THR A 403 4.39 22.74 2.43
C THR A 403 4.11 21.98 1.14
N ASP A 404 4.55 20.73 1.07
CA ASP A 404 4.61 19.89 -0.12
C ASP A 404 4.07 18.48 0.18
N PRO A 405 2.75 18.33 0.41
CA PRO A 405 2.15 17.06 0.83
C PRO A 405 2.17 15.96 -0.24
N ASP A 406 2.56 16.26 -1.47
CA ASP A 406 2.74 15.30 -2.54
C ASP A 406 4.09 14.56 -2.49
N VAL A 407 5.07 15.04 -1.72
CA VAL A 407 6.38 14.40 -1.60
C VAL A 407 6.27 13.06 -0.87
N ILE A 408 6.83 12.01 -1.47
CA ILE A 408 6.83 10.64 -0.93
C ILE A 408 8.21 10.29 -0.39
N PHE A 409 8.26 9.74 0.82
CA PHE A 409 9.45 9.14 1.41
C PHE A 409 9.29 7.62 1.49
N LEU A 410 10.25 6.89 0.91
CA LEU A 410 10.38 5.44 1.01
C LEU A 410 11.48 5.11 2.03
N ALA A 411 11.13 4.40 3.11
CA ALA A 411 12.10 3.95 4.11
C ALA A 411 12.76 2.63 3.69
N GLU A 412 14.07 2.64 3.46
CA GLU A 412 14.85 1.40 3.34
C GLU A 412 15.31 0.90 4.72
N ALA A 413 14.41 0.22 5.43
CA ALA A 413 14.68 -0.24 6.79
C ALA A 413 14.58 -1.77 6.89
N PHE A 414 15.63 -2.48 6.50
CA PHE A 414 15.76 -3.92 6.79
C PHE A 414 16.25 -4.13 8.22
N THR A 415 15.35 -3.95 9.18
CA THR A 415 15.63 -4.03 10.61
C THR A 415 14.53 -4.80 11.33
N ARG A 416 14.46 -4.78 12.67
CA ARG A 416 13.41 -5.47 13.43
C ARG A 416 12.02 -4.84 13.22
N PRO A 417 10.92 -5.61 13.36
CA PRO A 417 9.57 -5.13 13.04
C PRO A 417 9.18 -3.84 13.75
N ALA A 418 9.48 -3.72 15.06
CA ALA A 418 9.10 -2.54 15.85
C ALA A 418 9.62 -1.22 15.24
N MET A 419 10.86 -1.20 14.76
CA MET A 419 11.44 -0.02 14.12
C MET A 419 10.82 0.25 12.74
N MET A 420 10.63 -0.79 11.92
CA MET A 420 9.98 -0.66 10.61
C MET A 420 8.57 -0.08 10.72
N HIS A 421 7.77 -0.64 11.62
CA HIS A 421 6.41 -0.18 11.90
C HIS A 421 6.42 1.26 12.44
N THR A 422 7.33 1.59 13.36
CA THR A 422 7.45 2.96 13.91
C THR A 422 7.78 3.98 12.82
N LEU A 423 8.75 3.69 11.93
CA LEU A 423 9.12 4.60 10.83
C LEU A 423 7.93 4.91 9.93
N ALA A 424 7.15 3.89 9.57
CA ALA A 424 5.91 4.09 8.81
C ALA A 424 4.92 4.98 9.60
N GLN A 425 4.69 4.71 10.87
CA GLN A 425 3.74 5.46 11.71
C GLN A 425 4.12 6.94 11.91
N ILE A 426 5.42 7.27 11.96
CA ILE A 426 5.86 8.66 12.18
C ILE A 426 5.77 9.55 10.93
N GLY A 427 5.66 8.97 9.73
CA GLY A 427 5.50 9.77 8.51
C GLY A 427 5.82 9.07 7.20
N PHE A 428 6.73 8.09 7.17
CA PHE A 428 7.19 7.49 5.91
C PHE A 428 6.02 6.92 5.09
N GLN A 429 5.89 7.36 3.85
CA GLN A 429 4.80 6.98 2.96
C GLN A 429 4.86 5.52 2.55
N GLN A 430 6.07 5.03 2.27
CA GLN A 430 6.34 3.66 1.88
C GLN A 430 7.44 3.03 2.73
N SER A 431 7.49 1.71 2.73
CA SER A 431 8.52 0.92 3.42
C SER A 431 8.99 -0.23 2.55
N TYR A 432 10.32 -0.42 2.47
CA TYR A 432 10.87 -1.72 2.11
C TYR A 432 10.41 -2.77 3.13
N THR A 433 10.46 -4.04 2.73
CA THR A 433 9.80 -5.14 3.46
C THR A 433 10.69 -6.38 3.53
N TYR A 434 10.25 -7.40 4.26
CA TYR A 434 10.93 -8.69 4.28
C TYR A 434 10.63 -9.59 3.08
N PHE A 435 10.01 -9.05 2.01
CA PHE A 435 9.53 -9.84 0.89
C PHE A 435 10.60 -10.78 0.30
N THR A 436 11.83 -10.32 0.14
CA THR A 436 12.96 -11.12 -0.38
C THR A 436 13.26 -12.37 0.45
N TRP A 437 13.00 -12.33 1.75
CA TRP A 437 13.18 -13.45 2.70
C TRP A 437 11.85 -14.13 3.04
N ARG A 438 10.83 -14.01 2.18
CA ARG A 438 9.57 -14.77 2.24
C ARG A 438 9.38 -15.46 0.90
N ASN A 439 9.72 -16.75 0.84
CA ASN A 439 9.76 -17.52 -0.40
C ASN A 439 8.89 -18.78 -0.35
N THR A 440 8.59 -19.31 0.83
CA THR A 440 7.65 -20.44 0.98
C THR A 440 6.20 -19.98 1.01
N LYS A 441 5.26 -20.91 0.80
CA LYS A 441 3.81 -20.64 0.87
C LYS A 441 3.41 -20.08 2.24
N GLU A 442 3.92 -20.67 3.32
CA GLU A 442 3.67 -20.26 4.70
C GLU A 442 4.21 -18.85 4.96
N GLU A 443 5.50 -18.62 4.67
CA GLU A 443 6.16 -17.33 4.83
C GLU A 443 5.44 -16.20 4.09
N LEU A 444 5.05 -16.44 2.84
CA LEU A 444 4.31 -15.47 2.02
C LEU A 444 2.91 -15.21 2.60
N THR A 445 2.20 -16.26 3.01
CA THR A 445 0.84 -16.15 3.53
C THR A 445 0.82 -15.39 4.85
N GLU A 446 1.70 -15.74 5.80
CA GLU A 446 1.80 -15.07 7.09
C GLU A 446 2.15 -13.58 6.93
N TYR A 447 3.19 -13.29 6.15
CA TYR A 447 3.68 -11.92 6.02
C TYR A 447 2.70 -11.02 5.29
N LEU A 448 2.03 -11.52 4.25
CA LEU A 448 1.03 -10.73 3.54
C LEU A 448 -0.28 -10.60 4.32
N THR A 449 -0.60 -11.54 5.22
CA THR A 449 -1.71 -11.38 6.18
C THR A 449 -1.41 -10.25 7.17
N GLU A 450 -0.17 -10.13 7.66
CA GLU A 450 0.26 -8.99 8.48
C GLU A 450 0.13 -7.67 7.69
N LEU A 451 0.73 -7.60 6.50
CA LEU A 451 0.82 -6.35 5.71
C LEU A 451 -0.55 -5.87 5.20
N SER A 452 -1.44 -6.78 4.81
CA SER A 452 -2.79 -6.44 4.32
C SER A 452 -3.83 -6.27 5.43
N GLY A 453 -3.49 -6.67 6.67
CA GLY A 453 -4.31 -6.50 7.86
C GLY A 453 -4.14 -5.12 8.52
N GLU A 454 -3.91 -5.10 9.83
CA GLU A 454 -3.85 -3.84 10.60
C GLU A 454 -2.70 -2.92 10.17
N ALA A 455 -1.58 -3.49 9.71
CA ALA A 455 -0.41 -2.73 9.28
C ALA A 455 -0.71 -1.81 8.09
N ALA A 456 -1.66 -2.17 7.22
CA ALA A 456 -2.10 -1.35 6.09
C ALA A 456 -2.66 0.02 6.51
N SER A 457 -3.03 0.19 7.78
CA SER A 457 -3.48 1.48 8.32
C SER A 457 -2.35 2.50 8.50
N TYR A 458 -1.08 2.11 8.38
CA TYR A 458 0.05 3.04 8.52
C TYR A 458 1.27 2.73 7.63
N MET A 459 1.42 1.49 7.14
CA MET A 459 2.53 1.04 6.30
C MET A 459 2.06 0.70 4.89
N ARG A 460 2.80 1.17 3.87
CA ARG A 460 2.57 0.81 2.47
C ARG A 460 3.83 0.07 1.95
N PRO A 461 3.71 -1.22 1.59
CA PRO A 461 4.86 -2.02 1.22
C PRO A 461 5.34 -1.72 -0.20
N ASN A 462 6.65 -1.55 -0.37
CA ASN A 462 7.31 -1.51 -1.68
C ASN A 462 8.10 -2.81 -1.88
N PHE A 463 7.61 -3.69 -2.77
CA PHE A 463 8.18 -5.02 -2.99
C PHE A 463 9.23 -5.03 -4.09
N PHE A 464 10.49 -4.90 -3.71
CA PHE A 464 11.63 -5.22 -4.56
C PHE A 464 12.02 -6.70 -4.38
N PRO A 465 11.96 -7.55 -5.43
CA PRO A 465 12.44 -8.92 -5.38
C PRO A 465 13.98 -9.00 -5.38
N ASN A 466 14.66 -7.93 -5.79
CA ASN A 466 16.10 -7.74 -5.69
C ASN A 466 16.45 -6.28 -5.40
N THR A 467 17.62 -6.04 -4.84
CA THR A 467 18.26 -4.71 -4.73
C THR A 467 19.75 -4.88 -5.03
N PRO A 468 20.55 -3.80 -5.19
CA PRO A 468 22.00 -3.94 -5.37
C PRO A 468 22.71 -4.70 -4.24
N ASP A 469 22.07 -4.81 -3.07
CA ASP A 469 22.54 -5.49 -1.86
C ASP A 469 21.92 -6.88 -1.64
N ILE A 470 20.84 -7.20 -2.34
CA ILE A 470 20.02 -8.39 -2.08
C ILE A 470 19.75 -9.15 -3.38
N LEU A 471 20.52 -10.22 -3.58
CA LEU A 471 20.28 -11.32 -4.49
C LEU A 471 20.01 -12.57 -3.65
N HIS A 472 18.75 -12.83 -3.31
CA HIS A 472 18.39 -13.95 -2.44
C HIS A 472 18.76 -15.32 -3.04
N ALA A 473 19.13 -16.30 -2.21
CA ALA A 473 19.53 -17.65 -2.63
C ALA A 473 18.49 -18.36 -3.52
N TYR A 474 17.21 -18.02 -3.37
CA TYR A 474 16.12 -18.50 -4.23
C TYR A 474 16.38 -18.17 -5.72
N LEU A 475 16.79 -16.92 -6.01
CA LEU A 475 17.10 -16.47 -7.36
C LEU A 475 18.41 -17.08 -7.88
N GLN A 476 19.42 -17.20 -7.00
CA GLN A 476 20.71 -17.80 -7.33
C GLN A 476 20.57 -19.25 -7.79
N ARG A 477 19.75 -20.04 -7.08
CA ARG A 477 19.59 -21.47 -7.34
C ARG A 477 18.52 -21.75 -8.39
N GLY A 478 17.43 -20.98 -8.41
CA GLY A 478 16.28 -21.24 -9.27
C GLY A 478 16.38 -20.71 -10.71
N GLY A 479 17.41 -19.90 -11.03
CA GLY A 479 17.61 -19.36 -12.38
C GLY A 479 16.40 -18.54 -12.88
N ARG A 480 16.25 -18.42 -14.21
CA ARG A 480 15.17 -17.63 -14.83
C ARG A 480 13.76 -17.92 -14.26
N PRO A 481 13.31 -19.17 -14.05
CA PRO A 481 11.98 -19.43 -13.47
C PRO A 481 11.76 -18.79 -12.09
N ALA A 482 12.81 -18.72 -11.26
CA ALA A 482 12.72 -18.03 -9.97
C ALA A 482 12.52 -16.52 -10.14
N PHE A 483 13.14 -15.88 -11.12
CA PHE A 483 12.89 -14.47 -11.43
C PHE A 483 11.46 -14.26 -11.92
N GLU A 484 10.97 -15.15 -12.78
CA GLU A 484 9.60 -15.05 -13.31
C GLU A 484 8.55 -15.13 -12.20
N VAL A 485 8.64 -16.11 -11.30
CA VAL A 485 7.67 -16.24 -10.19
C VAL A 485 7.80 -15.13 -9.16
N ARG A 486 9.02 -14.67 -8.82
CA ARG A 486 9.20 -13.56 -7.88
C ARG A 486 8.68 -12.25 -8.45
N ALA A 487 8.78 -12.03 -9.76
CA ALA A 487 8.16 -10.90 -10.44
C ALA A 487 6.63 -10.95 -10.34
N VAL A 488 6.01 -12.12 -10.64
CA VAL A 488 4.56 -12.30 -10.49
C VAL A 488 4.13 -11.97 -9.07
N LEU A 489 4.74 -12.62 -8.07
CA LEU A 489 4.39 -12.43 -6.66
C LEU A 489 4.52 -10.97 -6.21
N ALA A 490 5.61 -10.29 -6.57
CA ALA A 490 5.82 -8.89 -6.21
C ALA A 490 4.73 -7.99 -6.83
N ALA A 491 4.47 -8.20 -8.13
CA ALA A 491 3.56 -7.41 -8.93
C ALA A 491 2.07 -7.61 -8.56
N THR A 492 1.67 -8.77 -8.06
CA THR A 492 0.26 -9.06 -7.76
C THR A 492 -0.06 -8.97 -6.28
N LEU A 493 0.87 -9.29 -5.36
CA LEU A 493 0.62 -9.20 -3.92
C LEU A 493 0.60 -7.75 -3.44
N SER A 494 1.54 -6.91 -3.89
CA SER A 494 1.63 -5.51 -3.47
C SER A 494 1.17 -4.53 -4.55
N PRO A 495 0.44 -3.46 -4.19
CA PRO A 495 0.16 -2.37 -5.13
C PRO A 495 1.43 -1.57 -5.48
N THR A 496 2.50 -1.63 -4.69
CA THR A 496 3.81 -1.09 -5.07
C THR A 496 4.87 -2.18 -5.11
N TRP A 497 5.56 -2.29 -6.24
CA TRP A 497 6.69 -3.20 -6.43
C TRP A 497 7.77 -2.51 -7.25
N GLY A 498 8.97 -3.08 -7.27
CA GLY A 498 10.04 -2.59 -8.13
C GLY A 498 11.05 -3.66 -8.46
N ILE A 499 12.02 -3.33 -9.31
CA ILE A 499 13.19 -4.17 -9.59
C ILE A 499 14.44 -3.32 -9.72
N TYR A 500 15.60 -3.93 -9.49
CA TYR A 500 16.89 -3.35 -9.83
C TYR A 500 17.43 -3.93 -11.14
N SER A 501 17.91 -3.04 -12.01
CA SER A 501 18.39 -3.32 -13.37
C SER A 501 19.35 -4.50 -13.43
N GLY A 502 19.10 -5.42 -14.36
CA GLY A 502 19.78 -6.72 -14.46
C GLY A 502 18.91 -7.88 -13.97
N TYR A 503 17.84 -7.59 -13.22
CA TYR A 503 16.81 -8.57 -12.87
C TYR A 503 16.15 -9.17 -14.12
N GLU A 504 15.89 -8.34 -15.12
CA GLU A 504 15.28 -8.73 -16.39
C GLU A 504 16.18 -9.64 -17.21
N LEU A 505 17.48 -9.63 -16.94
CA LEU A 505 18.47 -10.52 -17.55
C LEU A 505 18.73 -11.76 -16.69
N CYS A 506 18.01 -11.89 -15.58
CA CYS A 506 18.18 -12.95 -14.58
C CYS A 506 19.61 -13.05 -14.06
N GLU A 507 20.29 -11.92 -13.88
CA GLU A 507 21.63 -11.89 -13.28
C GLU A 507 21.57 -12.45 -11.86
N ASN A 508 22.21 -13.60 -11.62
CA ASN A 508 22.04 -14.34 -10.38
C ASN A 508 23.31 -14.97 -9.81
N THR A 509 24.48 -14.52 -10.28
CA THR A 509 25.77 -15.00 -9.77
C THR A 509 26.13 -14.25 -8.48
N PRO A 510 26.19 -14.93 -7.32
CA PRO A 510 26.57 -14.30 -6.07
C PRO A 510 28.08 -14.10 -5.98
N LEU A 511 28.53 -13.17 -5.13
CA LEU A 511 29.94 -12.97 -4.81
C LEU A 511 30.63 -14.26 -4.35
N ARG A 512 29.91 -15.09 -3.58
CA ARG A 512 30.28 -16.41 -3.11
C ARG A 512 29.06 -17.15 -2.57
N GLU A 513 29.15 -18.45 -2.37
CA GLU A 513 28.09 -19.23 -1.71
C GLU A 513 27.73 -18.64 -0.33
N GLY A 514 26.43 -18.57 -0.05
CA GLY A 514 25.88 -17.99 1.18
C GLY A 514 25.93 -16.46 1.27
N SER A 515 26.35 -15.76 0.22
CA SER A 515 26.27 -14.30 0.10
C SER A 515 24.98 -13.90 -0.61
N GLU A 516 24.37 -12.77 -0.20
CA GLU A 516 23.31 -12.10 -0.97
C GLU A 516 23.84 -10.97 -1.85
N GLU A 517 25.15 -10.66 -1.79
CA GLU A 517 25.78 -9.68 -2.70
C GLU A 517 26.02 -10.29 -4.09
N TYR A 518 25.78 -9.50 -5.12
CA TYR A 518 26.14 -9.81 -6.51
C TYR A 518 27.66 -9.92 -6.70
N LEU A 519 28.09 -10.87 -7.55
CA LEU A 519 29.45 -10.84 -8.11
C LEU A 519 29.59 -9.66 -9.08
N ASP A 520 30.75 -9.00 -9.05
CA ASP A 520 31.07 -7.81 -9.84
C ASP A 520 29.98 -6.73 -9.69
N SER A 521 29.54 -6.53 -8.45
CA SER A 521 28.42 -5.64 -8.12
C SER A 521 28.62 -4.23 -8.68
N GLU A 522 27.59 -3.73 -9.35
CA GLU A 522 27.52 -2.40 -9.96
C GLU A 522 27.70 -1.26 -8.96
N LYS A 523 27.56 -1.54 -7.65
CA LYS A 523 27.90 -0.60 -6.58
C LYS A 523 29.36 -0.15 -6.65
N TYR A 524 30.27 -1.00 -7.12
CA TYR A 524 31.72 -0.74 -7.09
C TYR A 524 32.35 -0.57 -8.48
N GLN A 525 31.59 -0.79 -9.56
CA GLN A 525 32.09 -0.73 -10.93
C GLN A 525 31.00 -0.32 -11.91
N LEU A 526 31.42 0.14 -13.09
CA LEU A 526 30.50 0.30 -14.22
C LEU A 526 30.07 -1.08 -14.72
N ARG A 527 28.80 -1.24 -15.08
CA ARG A 527 28.22 -2.50 -15.54
C ARG A 527 27.40 -2.29 -16.82
N PRO A 528 28.07 -2.05 -17.97
CA PRO A 528 27.37 -1.94 -19.24
C PRO A 528 26.67 -3.27 -19.57
N ARG A 529 25.44 -3.20 -20.05
CA ARG A 529 24.63 -4.35 -20.43
C ARG A 529 24.21 -4.22 -21.89
N ASP A 530 24.29 -5.30 -22.64
CA ASP A 530 23.81 -5.35 -24.03
C ASP A 530 22.31 -5.69 -24.02
N TRP A 531 21.49 -4.65 -23.78
CA TRP A 531 20.04 -4.73 -23.70
C TRP A 531 19.42 -5.20 -25.03
N GLU A 532 19.91 -4.68 -26.15
CA GLU A 532 19.41 -5.01 -27.49
C GLU A 532 19.68 -6.48 -27.85
N ALA A 533 20.88 -6.99 -27.57
CA ALA A 533 21.17 -8.41 -27.80
C ALA A 533 20.32 -9.31 -26.90
N ALA A 534 20.14 -8.94 -25.63
CA ALA A 534 19.30 -9.73 -24.71
C ALA A 534 17.85 -9.81 -25.17
N ALA A 535 17.29 -8.71 -25.70
CA ALA A 535 15.96 -8.68 -26.29
C ALA A 535 15.89 -9.54 -27.56
N ARG A 536 16.83 -9.34 -28.50
CA ARG A 536 16.90 -10.08 -29.77
C ARG A 536 17.03 -11.59 -29.57
N GLU A 537 17.76 -12.01 -28.55
CA GLU A 537 18.02 -13.43 -28.23
C GLU A 537 16.98 -14.03 -27.29
N GLY A 538 15.98 -13.27 -26.83
CA GLY A 538 14.94 -13.75 -25.91
C GLY A 538 15.47 -14.13 -24.52
N ARG A 539 16.66 -13.63 -24.14
CA ARG A 539 17.30 -13.89 -22.85
C ARG A 539 16.73 -13.05 -21.70
N THR A 540 15.91 -12.04 -22.02
CA THR A 540 15.28 -11.17 -21.04
C THR A 540 13.84 -11.59 -20.70
N ILE A 541 13.44 -11.37 -19.44
CA ILE A 541 12.05 -11.45 -18.99
C ILE A 541 11.31 -10.12 -19.07
N ALA A 542 11.87 -9.07 -19.67
CA ALA A 542 11.20 -7.78 -19.88
C ALA A 542 9.77 -7.88 -20.46
N PRO A 543 9.45 -8.81 -21.39
CA PRO A 543 8.06 -9.01 -21.84
C PRO A 543 7.10 -9.42 -20.73
N LEU A 544 7.54 -10.27 -19.79
CA LEU A 544 6.73 -10.66 -18.63
C LEU A 544 6.51 -9.45 -17.71
N LEU A 545 7.54 -8.67 -17.43
CA LEU A 545 7.43 -7.47 -16.58
C LEU A 545 6.47 -6.45 -17.19
N THR A 546 6.58 -6.24 -18.51
CA THR A 546 5.66 -5.40 -19.30
C THR A 546 4.22 -5.89 -19.15
N ARG A 547 4.00 -7.20 -19.29
CA ARG A 547 2.66 -7.78 -19.16
C ARG A 547 2.12 -7.64 -17.74
N LEU A 548 2.93 -7.89 -16.70
CA LEU A 548 2.53 -7.71 -15.31
C LEU A 548 2.13 -6.27 -15.00
N ASN A 549 2.91 -5.29 -15.44
CA ASN A 549 2.58 -3.88 -15.28
C ASN A 549 1.32 -3.48 -16.06
N THR A 550 1.11 -4.04 -17.25
CA THR A 550 -0.11 -3.86 -18.03
C THR A 550 -1.33 -4.40 -17.27
N ILE A 551 -1.27 -5.63 -16.76
CA ILE A 551 -2.34 -6.25 -15.97
C ILE A 551 -2.66 -5.40 -14.73
N ARG A 552 -1.64 -4.92 -14.01
CA ARG A 552 -1.83 -4.01 -12.86
C ARG A 552 -2.52 -2.70 -13.24
N ARG A 553 -2.23 -2.16 -14.43
CA ARG A 553 -2.89 -0.97 -14.99
C ARG A 553 -4.30 -1.28 -15.49
N GLU A 554 -4.63 -2.50 -15.88
CA GLU A 554 -5.96 -2.88 -16.34
C GLU A 554 -6.91 -3.25 -15.19
N HIS A 555 -6.37 -3.76 -14.06
CA HIS A 555 -7.14 -4.33 -12.95
C HIS A 555 -7.00 -3.54 -11.63
N PRO A 556 -8.00 -2.70 -11.25
CA PRO A 556 -8.03 -2.00 -9.96
C PRO A 556 -7.83 -2.87 -8.71
N ALA A 557 -8.16 -4.16 -8.78
CA ALA A 557 -7.90 -5.13 -7.72
C ALA A 557 -6.42 -5.18 -7.32
N LEU A 558 -5.50 -5.07 -8.28
CA LEU A 558 -4.06 -5.12 -8.05
C LEU A 558 -3.47 -3.79 -7.57
N ARG A 559 -4.25 -2.70 -7.62
CA ARG A 559 -3.84 -1.36 -7.17
C ARG A 559 -4.17 -1.08 -5.69
N ARG A 560 -4.69 -2.09 -4.98
CA ARG A 560 -5.04 -2.04 -3.55
C ARG A 560 -4.27 -3.10 -2.76
N LEU A 561 -4.22 -2.95 -1.44
CA LEU A 561 -3.48 -3.85 -0.53
C LEU A 561 -4.42 -4.70 0.35
N ARG A 562 -5.40 -4.06 1.00
CA ARG A 562 -6.27 -4.64 2.04
C ARG A 562 -7.24 -5.72 1.54
N ASN A 563 -7.37 -5.83 0.23
CA ASN A 563 -8.35 -6.66 -0.46
C ASN A 563 -7.85 -8.07 -0.80
N LEU A 564 -6.76 -8.52 -0.17
CA LEU A 564 -6.13 -9.82 -0.42
C LEU A 564 -6.81 -10.95 0.38
N ARG A 565 -7.04 -12.10 -0.28
CA ARG A 565 -7.52 -13.33 0.35
C ARG A 565 -6.75 -14.53 -0.18
N PHE A 566 -6.27 -15.40 0.71
CA PHE A 566 -5.61 -16.65 0.33
C PHE A 566 -6.63 -17.78 0.17
N HIS A 567 -6.37 -18.69 -0.77
CA HIS A 567 -7.18 -19.87 -1.05
C HIS A 567 -6.36 -21.14 -0.83
N HIS A 568 -7.04 -22.24 -0.53
CA HIS A 568 -6.36 -23.48 -0.20
C HIS A 568 -5.86 -24.20 -1.45
N THR A 569 -4.66 -24.75 -1.38
CA THR A 569 -4.07 -25.67 -2.35
C THR A 569 -3.62 -26.93 -1.60
N ASP A 570 -3.79 -28.10 -2.21
CA ASP A 570 -3.35 -29.40 -1.66
C ASP A 570 -1.85 -29.69 -1.90
N ASN A 571 -1.09 -28.69 -2.37
CA ASN A 571 0.35 -28.77 -2.63
C ASN A 571 1.06 -27.55 -2.02
N ASP A 572 2.13 -27.78 -1.26
CA ASP A 572 2.91 -26.72 -0.59
C ASP A 572 3.80 -25.90 -1.52
N ALA A 573 4.09 -26.41 -2.72
CA ALA A 573 4.78 -25.67 -3.75
C ALA A 573 3.87 -24.69 -4.51
N LEU A 574 2.53 -24.80 -4.40
CA LEU A 574 1.60 -23.87 -5.06
C LEU A 574 0.91 -22.96 -4.05
N ILE A 575 0.92 -21.67 -4.34
CA ILE A 575 0.15 -20.67 -3.59
C ILE A 575 -0.99 -20.12 -4.44
N ALA A 576 -2.17 -19.94 -3.86
CA ALA A 576 -3.34 -19.37 -4.52
C ALA A 576 -3.93 -18.22 -3.69
N TYR A 577 -4.25 -17.10 -4.33
CA TYR A 577 -4.85 -15.94 -3.68
C TYR A 577 -5.63 -15.08 -4.66
N SER A 578 -6.60 -14.33 -4.15
CA SER A 578 -7.37 -13.37 -4.92
C SER A 578 -7.31 -11.97 -4.34
N LYS A 579 -7.51 -10.98 -5.21
CA LYS A 579 -7.70 -9.56 -4.85
C LYS A 579 -8.95 -9.06 -5.55
N ARG A 580 -9.75 -8.25 -4.86
CA ARG A 580 -11.02 -7.75 -5.38
C ARG A 580 -11.23 -6.27 -5.07
N THR A 581 -11.63 -5.49 -6.08
CA THR A 581 -12.04 -4.09 -5.91
C THR A 581 -13.30 -3.86 -6.73
N GLY A 582 -14.43 -3.61 -6.06
CA GLY A 582 -15.73 -3.56 -6.74
C GLY A 582 -16.05 -4.88 -7.43
N SER A 583 -16.28 -4.84 -8.75
CA SER A 583 -16.52 -6.00 -9.60
C SER A 583 -15.25 -6.61 -10.21
N ASP A 584 -14.09 -5.93 -10.10
CA ASP A 584 -12.82 -6.43 -10.62
C ASP A 584 -12.22 -7.44 -9.64
N VAL A 585 -11.98 -8.66 -10.11
CA VAL A 585 -11.45 -9.78 -9.32
C VAL A 585 -10.31 -10.43 -10.07
N VAL A 586 -9.12 -10.40 -9.46
CA VAL A 586 -7.93 -11.09 -9.95
C VAL A 586 -7.63 -12.27 -9.03
N LEU A 587 -7.45 -13.45 -9.61
CA LEU A 587 -7.08 -14.69 -8.92
C LEU A 587 -5.72 -15.16 -9.46
N VAL A 588 -4.76 -15.39 -8.57
CA VAL A 588 -3.40 -15.81 -8.94
C VAL A 588 -3.12 -17.17 -8.35
N VAL A 589 -2.50 -18.04 -9.16
CA VAL A 589 -1.94 -19.32 -8.71
C VAL A 589 -0.51 -19.41 -9.19
N ALA A 590 0.45 -19.50 -8.28
CA ALA A 590 1.88 -19.46 -8.60
C ALA A 590 2.60 -20.72 -8.10
N ASN A 591 3.52 -21.23 -8.92
CA ASN A 591 4.40 -22.34 -8.56
C ASN A 591 5.71 -21.80 -7.95
N LEU A 592 5.89 -22.02 -6.65
CA LEU A 592 7.04 -21.59 -5.87
C LEU A 592 8.27 -22.50 -6.05
N ASP A 593 8.12 -23.68 -6.67
CA ASP A 593 9.23 -24.55 -7.05
C ASP A 593 9.76 -24.13 -8.43
N PRO A 594 10.97 -23.54 -8.52
CA PRO A 594 11.51 -23.09 -9.80
C PRO A 594 12.13 -24.23 -10.63
N HIS A 595 12.12 -25.48 -10.13
CA HIS A 595 12.81 -26.61 -10.74
C HIS A 595 11.88 -27.66 -11.33
N HIS A 596 10.72 -27.89 -10.70
CA HIS A 596 9.83 -28.98 -11.10
C HIS A 596 8.44 -28.49 -11.49
N ALA A 597 7.84 -29.18 -12.46
CA ALA A 597 6.42 -29.03 -12.72
C ALA A 597 5.63 -29.50 -11.48
N GLN A 598 4.67 -28.69 -11.07
CA GLN A 598 3.84 -28.98 -9.91
C GLN A 598 2.37 -28.97 -10.33
N GLU A 599 1.62 -29.93 -9.82
CA GLU A 599 0.16 -30.03 -10.01
C GLU A 599 -0.55 -30.04 -8.66
N ALA A 600 -1.76 -29.49 -8.64
CA ALA A 600 -2.56 -29.34 -7.43
C ALA A 600 -4.04 -29.18 -7.75
N THR A 601 -4.88 -29.39 -6.75
CA THR A 601 -6.27 -28.91 -6.72
C THR A 601 -6.34 -27.62 -5.91
N VAL A 602 -6.74 -26.53 -6.56
CA VAL A 602 -7.03 -25.23 -5.93
C VAL A 602 -8.48 -25.21 -5.45
N SER A 603 -8.67 -25.06 -4.15
CA SER A 603 -9.97 -24.96 -3.49
C SER A 603 -10.30 -23.50 -3.14
N LEU A 604 -11.17 -22.89 -3.95
CA LEU A 604 -11.57 -21.49 -3.81
C LEU A 604 -12.61 -21.31 -2.71
N ASP A 605 -12.43 -20.24 -1.93
CA ASP A 605 -13.45 -19.71 -1.03
C ASP A 605 -14.37 -18.80 -1.87
N MET A 606 -15.45 -19.39 -2.40
CA MET A 606 -16.33 -18.75 -3.36
C MET A 606 -17.02 -17.48 -2.80
N PRO A 607 -17.52 -17.47 -1.54
CA PRO A 607 -18.08 -16.25 -0.93
C PRO A 607 -17.10 -15.07 -0.88
N GLN A 608 -15.80 -15.29 -0.66
CA GLN A 608 -14.81 -14.20 -0.68
C GLN A 608 -14.68 -13.56 -2.08
N LEU A 609 -14.94 -14.34 -3.14
CA LEU A 609 -15.01 -13.86 -4.52
C LEU A 609 -16.35 -13.19 -4.86
N GLY A 610 -17.33 -13.23 -3.94
CA GLY A 610 -18.69 -12.75 -4.19
C GLY A 610 -19.54 -13.73 -5.00
N LEU A 611 -19.23 -15.02 -4.94
CA LEU A 611 -19.88 -16.09 -5.70
C LEU A 611 -20.49 -17.16 -4.78
N ASP A 612 -21.55 -17.81 -5.25
CA ASP A 612 -22.10 -18.98 -4.56
C ASP A 612 -21.16 -20.20 -4.67
N TRP A 613 -21.21 -21.09 -3.67
CA TRP A 613 -20.36 -22.29 -3.61
C TRP A 613 -20.46 -23.23 -4.82
N HIS A 614 -21.59 -23.21 -5.53
CA HIS A 614 -21.85 -24.05 -6.69
C HIS A 614 -21.63 -23.33 -8.03
N ALA A 615 -21.28 -22.04 -7.99
CA ALA A 615 -21.02 -21.27 -9.20
C ALA A 615 -19.78 -21.79 -9.94
N SER A 616 -19.82 -21.68 -11.27
CA SER A 616 -18.68 -21.86 -12.15
C SER A 616 -18.60 -20.64 -13.06
N VAL A 617 -17.45 -19.99 -13.09
CA VAL A 617 -17.24 -18.70 -13.76
C VAL A 617 -16.13 -18.81 -14.79
N PRO A 618 -16.26 -18.12 -15.94
CA PRO A 618 -15.16 -18.02 -16.88
C PRO A 618 -14.02 -17.19 -16.26
N VAL A 619 -12.80 -17.65 -16.42
CA VAL A 619 -11.58 -16.95 -15.99
C VAL A 619 -10.62 -16.88 -17.17
N ARG A 620 -10.04 -15.71 -17.41
CA ARG A 620 -9.03 -15.53 -18.47
C ARG A 620 -7.66 -15.38 -17.82
N ASP A 621 -6.71 -16.23 -18.18
CA ASP A 621 -5.33 -16.06 -17.76
C ASP A 621 -4.72 -14.91 -18.55
N GLU A 622 -4.46 -13.81 -17.88
CA GLU A 622 -3.95 -12.62 -18.52
C GLU A 622 -2.49 -12.80 -18.98
N LEU A 623 -1.74 -13.79 -18.49
CA LEU A 623 -0.38 -14.05 -19.00
C LEU A 623 -0.39 -14.74 -20.38
N THR A 624 -1.33 -15.65 -20.62
CA THR A 624 -1.37 -16.51 -21.81
C THR A 624 -2.50 -16.16 -22.78
N GLY A 625 -3.55 -15.50 -22.28
CA GLY A 625 -4.80 -15.21 -23.00
C GLY A 625 -5.80 -16.37 -23.00
N GLU A 626 -5.44 -17.54 -22.46
CA GLU A 626 -6.31 -18.71 -22.40
C GLU A 626 -7.50 -18.49 -21.46
N THR A 627 -8.63 -19.11 -21.76
CA THR A 627 -9.85 -19.03 -20.95
C THR A 627 -10.20 -20.40 -20.40
N TYR A 628 -10.56 -20.42 -19.13
CA TYR A 628 -10.96 -21.61 -18.38
C TYR A 628 -12.31 -21.36 -17.70
N HIS A 629 -12.93 -22.43 -17.21
CA HIS A 629 -14.10 -22.33 -16.33
C HIS A 629 -13.72 -22.86 -14.95
N TRP A 630 -13.72 -21.98 -13.95
CA TRP A 630 -13.33 -22.30 -12.59
C TRP A 630 -14.52 -22.25 -11.65
N GLY A 631 -14.60 -23.24 -10.76
CA GLY A 631 -15.56 -23.30 -9.67
C GLY A 631 -14.85 -23.44 -8.33
N ARG A 632 -15.48 -24.13 -7.38
CA ARG A 632 -14.90 -24.36 -6.05
C ARG A 632 -13.58 -25.14 -6.08
N SER A 633 -13.42 -26.12 -6.98
CA SER A 633 -12.25 -27.01 -7.02
C SER A 633 -11.71 -27.10 -8.44
N ASN A 634 -10.44 -26.72 -8.63
CA ASN A 634 -9.84 -26.56 -9.95
C ASN A 634 -8.47 -27.25 -10.00
N TYR A 635 -8.29 -28.16 -10.94
CA TYR A 635 -6.97 -28.75 -11.20
C TYR A 635 -6.09 -27.74 -11.94
N VAL A 636 -4.83 -27.66 -11.54
CA VAL A 636 -3.79 -26.86 -12.21
C VAL A 636 -2.51 -27.66 -12.36
N ARG A 637 -1.74 -27.37 -13.41
CA ARG A 637 -0.38 -27.87 -13.61
C ARG A 637 0.50 -26.74 -14.14
N LEU A 638 1.49 -26.34 -13.35
CA LEU A 638 2.40 -25.23 -13.67
C LEU A 638 3.82 -25.76 -13.86
N GLU A 639 4.42 -25.44 -15.01
CA GLU A 639 5.76 -25.88 -15.40
C GLU A 639 6.74 -24.70 -15.44
N PRO A 640 7.80 -24.70 -14.60
CA PRO A 640 8.80 -23.64 -14.56
C PRO A 640 9.43 -23.37 -15.93
N GLY A 641 9.56 -22.10 -16.30
CA GLY A 641 10.09 -21.65 -17.60
C GLY A 641 9.08 -21.66 -18.75
N ARG A 642 7.89 -22.25 -18.57
CA ARG A 642 6.76 -22.12 -19.51
C ARG A 642 5.66 -21.23 -18.96
N ALA A 643 5.26 -21.46 -17.70
CA ALA A 643 4.24 -20.68 -17.02
C ALA A 643 4.59 -20.61 -15.51
N PRO A 644 5.16 -19.50 -15.01
CA PRO A 644 5.53 -19.37 -13.58
C PRO A 644 4.28 -19.35 -12.68
N ALA A 645 3.15 -18.92 -13.23
CA ALA A 645 1.88 -18.74 -12.56
C ALA A 645 0.76 -18.63 -13.60
N HIS A 646 -0.48 -18.70 -13.12
CA HIS A 646 -1.64 -18.13 -13.79
C HIS A 646 -2.03 -16.82 -13.10
N VAL A 647 -2.39 -15.80 -13.87
CA VAL A 647 -2.93 -14.53 -13.36
C VAL A 647 -4.30 -14.34 -14.00
N PHE A 648 -5.33 -14.86 -13.36
CA PHE A 648 -6.69 -14.87 -13.87
C PHE A 648 -7.43 -13.58 -13.57
N HIS A 649 -8.11 -13.04 -14.57
CA HIS A 649 -9.25 -12.14 -14.35
C HIS A 649 -10.54 -12.96 -14.35
N VAL A 650 -11.35 -12.82 -13.30
CA VAL A 650 -12.66 -13.49 -13.22
C VAL A 650 -13.67 -12.69 -14.03
N GLN A 651 -14.13 -13.28 -15.13
CA GLN A 651 -15.12 -12.66 -15.99
C GLN A 651 -16.49 -12.85 -15.37
N SER A 652 -16.99 -11.82 -14.70
CA SER A 652 -18.39 -11.80 -14.29
C SER A 652 -19.27 -11.86 -15.55
N PRO A 653 -20.35 -12.66 -15.59
CA PRO A 653 -21.38 -12.45 -16.59
C PRO A 653 -21.88 -11.00 -16.47
N PRO A 654 -22.19 -10.32 -17.57
CA PRO A 654 -22.77 -8.98 -17.48
C PRO A 654 -23.97 -9.06 -16.53
N ALA A 655 -24.01 -8.19 -15.52
CA ALA A 655 -25.16 -8.09 -14.64
C ALA A 655 -26.41 -8.07 -15.51
N ALA A 656 -27.31 -9.02 -15.31
CA ALA A 656 -28.58 -9.03 -16.00
C ALA A 656 -29.17 -7.64 -15.81
N GLN A 657 -29.22 -6.84 -16.89
CA GLN A 657 -29.97 -5.60 -16.91
C GLN A 657 -31.34 -5.98 -16.35
N GLY A 658 -31.72 -5.38 -15.23
CA GLY A 658 -33.04 -5.60 -14.66
C GLY A 658 -34.05 -5.47 -15.79
N ASN A 659 -34.88 -6.50 -15.96
CA ASN A 659 -36.00 -6.50 -16.89
C ASN A 659 -36.93 -5.32 -16.54
N GLY A 660 -36.60 -4.16 -17.07
CA GLY A 660 -37.36 -2.93 -17.05
C GLY A 660 -37.62 -2.54 -18.50
N GLY A 661 -38.50 -3.29 -19.14
CA GLY A 661 -38.95 -3.04 -20.50
C GLY A 661 -40.44 -3.36 -20.59
N ALA A 662 -41.25 -2.43 -20.08
CA ALA A 662 -42.69 -2.41 -20.30
C ALA A 662 -42.96 -2.41 -21.80
N GLY A 663 -43.52 -3.51 -22.30
CA GLY A 663 -44.12 -3.56 -23.62
C GLY A 663 -45.40 -2.75 -23.61
N THR A 664 -45.41 -1.67 -24.38
CA THR A 664 -46.60 -0.91 -24.76
C THR A 664 -47.54 -1.79 -25.58
N SER A 665 -48.76 -1.99 -25.07
CA SER A 665 -49.99 -2.09 -25.84
C SER A 665 -51.13 -1.51 -25.02
#